data_AF-A0A026W4N8-F1
#
_entry.id   AF-A0A026W4N8-F1
#
_cell.length_a   1.000
_cell.length_b   1.000
_cell.length_c   1.000
_cell.angle_alpha   90.00
_cell.angle_beta   90.00
_cell.angle_gamma   90.00
#
_symmetry.space_group_name_H-M   'P 1'
#
loop_
_entity.id
_entity.type
_entity.pdbx_description
1 polymer ?
#
loop_
_entity_poly.entity_id
_entity_poly.type
_entity_poly.pdbx_seq_one_letter_code
_entity_poly.pdbx_strand_id
1 'polypeptide(L)'
;MVQFDEARKLMDEMMKVAIFQPFETRRMLEDERRNFVDPNLVMDARHRIFRENLYSSPARPVLTDTKKLLTQEEMRELQLKREEAIVERELRKFEQDLQKSRPKFCEPCSRKNIANSDDENFWRTSSRIKQAVINKRRENRGKTSEHKQTTIRKRNGQVESPSTEFKDTRRECSITEIEGSFGNIKVTIKDKPSCESKNRLCVLRSCFRALQENARHKQRLREIKTNIQSTAIRRNLRRCIRVWKTHVENAKKARQNAVEDSDACKIEMFIDIIAETQKELTKCRRAESKAPSATSGKDAEARKRTPSRPFVVESPAQSRLNAQKEIIRKQKIKLAEQSKIIEELKLKQVQEEITRSGEETIDVAKETLTHCGQQTRRTLIQLMRQAGYRDKSLTAPVRVPSPPRFLTRMEARAEARKNRIKLREEMRQRKLEDERRKEEIARREEEQERRRSQQEALRGARRLREEREQQRAREIERCKRLNAMADVFYRKHLLRRYIMEPFIALVEMKNDRMSKAKDHYERCLLREAFVRWKMETEHQNQIRTELAVTLYNRNLLWYALREWREAAKEARRQEQVARDFSDMRLQSKCFTLWKIRTMEYKAERLKNERLAREHYEERLRSRYFNMWKRYPKIVPDIKESERIRNTWREIVQEVIPDFDPRQRGVILED
;
A
#
# COMPACT_ATOMS: atom_id res chain seq x y z
N MET A 1 17.80 -12.89 -5.77
CA MET A 1 17.78 -11.47 -6.21
C MET A 1 18.97 -11.13 -7.10
N VAL A 2 20.21 -11.44 -6.67
CA VAL A 2 21.50 -11.17 -7.36
C VAL A 2 21.46 -11.06 -8.90
N GLN A 3 20.92 -12.06 -9.61
CA GLN A 3 20.82 -12.10 -11.08
C GLN A 3 20.17 -10.87 -11.74
N PHE A 4 19.28 -10.15 -11.05
CA PHE A 4 18.67 -8.92 -11.59
C PHE A 4 19.60 -7.71 -11.50
N ASP A 5 20.50 -7.66 -10.51
CA ASP A 5 21.49 -6.58 -10.40
C ASP A 5 22.67 -6.80 -11.36
N GLU A 6 23.01 -8.05 -11.65
CA GLU A 6 23.94 -8.44 -12.72
C GLU A 6 23.37 -8.07 -14.10
N ALA A 7 22.11 -8.42 -14.38
CA ALA A 7 21.43 -7.99 -15.60
C ALA A 7 21.35 -6.45 -15.70
N ARG A 8 21.07 -5.75 -14.60
CA ARG A 8 21.03 -4.28 -14.58
C ARG A 8 22.41 -3.67 -14.87
N LYS A 9 23.50 -4.19 -14.31
CA LYS A 9 24.88 -3.77 -14.62
C LYS A 9 25.24 -4.01 -16.09
N LEU A 10 24.92 -5.18 -16.64
CA LEU A 10 25.15 -5.51 -18.05
C LEU A 10 24.40 -4.53 -18.98
N MET A 11 23.15 -4.20 -18.66
CA MET A 11 22.38 -3.20 -19.40
C MET A 11 23.00 -1.81 -19.31
N ASP A 12 23.41 -1.40 -18.12
CA ASP A 12 24.12 -0.15 -17.87
C ASP A 12 25.42 -0.04 -18.68
N GLU A 13 26.21 -1.12 -18.74
CA GLU A 13 27.42 -1.22 -19.55
C GLU A 13 27.11 -1.11 -21.05
N MET A 14 26.10 -1.86 -21.55
CA MET A 14 25.65 -1.77 -22.94
C MET A 14 25.08 -0.38 -23.31
N MET A 15 24.51 0.36 -22.34
CA MET A 15 24.07 1.75 -22.51
C MET A 15 25.23 2.76 -22.48
N LYS A 16 26.36 2.42 -21.82
CA LYS A 16 27.59 3.22 -21.74
C LYS A 16 28.54 3.00 -22.92
N VAL A 17 28.44 1.89 -23.64
CA VAL A 17 29.18 1.69 -24.92
C VAL A 17 28.77 2.77 -25.92
N ALA A 18 29.71 3.64 -26.26
CA ALA A 18 29.50 4.69 -27.24
C ALA A 18 29.12 4.09 -28.61
N ILE A 19 28.10 4.67 -29.25
CA ILE A 19 27.58 4.13 -30.51
C ILE A 19 28.61 4.35 -31.63
N PHE A 20 29.26 5.51 -31.63
CA PHE A 20 30.47 5.87 -32.38
C PHE A 20 31.69 5.87 -31.46
N GLN A 21 32.87 5.53 -31.97
CA GLN A 21 34.14 5.83 -31.29
C GLN A 21 34.50 7.32 -31.45
N PRO A 22 35.24 7.96 -30.52
CA PRO A 22 35.50 9.40 -30.57
C PRO A 22 36.18 9.90 -31.85
N PHE A 23 36.96 9.05 -32.54
CA PHE A 23 37.55 9.39 -33.83
C PHE A 23 36.54 9.33 -35.00
N GLU A 24 35.52 8.49 -34.91
CA GLU A 24 34.45 8.39 -35.91
C GLU A 24 33.57 9.63 -35.83
N THR A 25 33.23 10.09 -34.62
CA THR A 25 32.50 11.34 -34.40
C THR A 25 33.26 12.54 -34.95
N ARG A 26 34.57 12.66 -34.68
CA ARG A 26 35.44 13.70 -35.27
C ARG A 26 35.44 13.65 -36.80
N ARG A 27 35.55 12.45 -37.38
CA ARG A 27 35.60 12.29 -38.84
C ARG A 27 34.28 12.68 -39.54
N MET A 28 33.14 12.55 -38.85
CA MET A 28 31.86 13.08 -39.36
C MET A 28 31.77 14.61 -39.22
N LEU A 29 32.27 15.18 -38.12
CA LEU A 29 32.40 16.64 -37.94
C LEU A 29 33.32 17.29 -38.99
N GLU A 30 34.37 16.58 -39.44
CA GLU A 30 35.29 17.07 -40.48
C GLU A 30 34.67 17.16 -41.89
N ASP A 31 33.63 16.37 -42.19
CA ASP A 31 32.90 16.39 -43.47
C ASP A 31 31.78 17.47 -43.53
N GLU A 32 31.52 18.23 -42.44
CA GLU A 32 30.40 19.18 -42.30
C GLU A 32 30.37 20.36 -43.29
N ARG A 33 31.41 20.56 -44.10
CA ARG A 33 31.43 21.59 -45.16
C ARG A 33 30.49 21.32 -46.34
N ARG A 34 29.63 20.29 -46.26
CA ARG A 34 28.52 20.05 -47.18
C ARG A 34 27.24 19.78 -46.39
N ASN A 35 26.21 20.58 -46.62
CA ASN A 35 24.91 20.52 -45.95
C ASN A 35 24.32 19.10 -45.95
N PHE A 36 24.53 18.36 -44.85
CA PHE A 36 23.89 17.08 -44.60
C PHE A 36 22.72 17.28 -43.65
N VAL A 37 21.55 16.78 -44.03
CA VAL A 37 20.42 16.70 -43.10
C VAL A 37 20.77 15.64 -42.05
N ASP A 38 20.52 15.95 -40.77
CA ASP A 38 20.79 15.06 -39.64
C ASP A 38 20.34 13.61 -39.96
N PRO A 39 21.24 12.62 -39.90
CA PRO A 39 20.91 11.22 -40.17
C PRO A 39 19.74 10.68 -39.34
N ASN A 40 19.51 11.20 -38.13
CA ASN A 40 18.36 10.81 -37.31
C ASN A 40 17.05 11.33 -37.92
N LEU A 41 16.98 12.61 -38.30
CA LEU A 41 15.83 13.19 -39.03
C LEU A 41 15.56 12.46 -40.36
N VAL A 42 16.59 12.05 -41.11
CA VAL A 42 16.41 11.27 -42.35
C VAL A 42 15.90 9.85 -42.08
N MET A 43 16.36 9.20 -41.00
CA MET A 43 15.92 7.86 -40.62
C MET A 43 14.52 7.85 -40.01
N ASP A 44 14.18 8.82 -39.16
CA ASP A 44 12.83 8.98 -38.62
C ASP A 44 11.83 9.36 -39.73
N ALA A 45 12.22 10.19 -40.70
CA ALA A 45 11.39 10.43 -41.90
C ALA A 45 11.13 9.13 -42.68
N ARG A 46 12.17 8.29 -42.89
CA ARG A 46 12.00 6.97 -43.52
C ARG A 46 11.07 6.06 -42.72
N HIS A 47 11.27 5.92 -41.40
CA HIS A 47 10.41 5.11 -40.54
C HIS A 47 8.98 5.61 -40.49
N ARG A 48 8.78 6.94 -40.51
CA ARG A 48 7.47 7.59 -40.56
C ARG A 48 6.73 7.22 -41.85
N ILE A 49 7.39 7.36 -43.01
CA ILE A 49 6.85 6.94 -44.31
C ILE A 49 6.49 5.44 -44.31
N PHE A 50 7.31 4.57 -43.72
CA PHE A 50 7.01 3.13 -43.63
C PHE A 50 5.92 2.75 -42.59
N ARG A 51 5.60 3.62 -41.62
CA ARG A 51 4.50 3.41 -40.66
C ARG A 51 3.17 4.00 -41.12
N GLU A 52 3.18 5.21 -41.68
CA GLU A 52 1.96 5.93 -42.10
C GLU A 52 1.30 5.27 -43.33
N ASN A 53 2.07 4.61 -44.19
CA ASN A 53 1.57 3.85 -45.37
C ASN A 53 0.69 2.62 -45.06
N LEU A 54 0.47 2.24 -43.79
CA LEU A 54 -0.44 1.14 -43.43
C LEU A 54 -1.85 1.60 -43.00
N TYR A 55 -2.07 2.89 -42.74
CA TYR A 55 -3.38 3.43 -42.36
C TYR A 55 -3.57 4.87 -42.86
N SER A 56 -4.05 5.04 -44.10
CA SER A 56 -4.67 6.30 -44.53
C SER A 56 -5.59 6.16 -45.73
N SER A 57 -6.84 6.59 -45.53
CA SER A 57 -7.78 7.02 -46.57
C SER A 57 -8.80 7.96 -45.92
N PRO A 58 -9.15 9.12 -46.52
CA PRO A 58 -8.24 10.01 -47.23
C PRO A 58 -8.30 11.48 -46.72
N ALA A 59 -7.21 12.22 -46.95
CA ALA A 59 -7.15 13.69 -47.07
C ALA A 59 -7.94 14.60 -46.09
N ARG A 60 -7.29 15.03 -45.00
CA ARG A 60 -7.51 16.36 -44.35
C ARG A 60 -6.18 16.98 -43.89
N PRO A 61 -6.06 18.33 -43.78
CA PRO A 61 -4.78 19.00 -43.66
C PRO A 61 -4.19 18.95 -42.24
N VAL A 62 -3.22 18.06 -42.03
CA VAL A 62 -2.51 17.82 -40.74
C VAL A 62 -2.02 19.11 -40.05
N LEU A 63 -1.65 20.15 -40.82
CA LEU A 63 -1.18 21.45 -40.34
C LEU A 63 -2.21 22.26 -39.52
N THR A 64 -3.52 21.97 -39.62
CA THR A 64 -4.52 22.68 -38.80
C THR A 64 -4.71 22.08 -37.42
N ASP A 65 -4.52 20.76 -37.28
CA ASP A 65 -4.80 20.07 -36.02
C ASP A 65 -3.57 20.06 -35.09
N THR A 66 -2.35 20.07 -35.64
CA THR A 66 -1.13 20.34 -34.85
C THR A 66 -1.16 21.72 -34.19
N LYS A 67 -1.62 22.76 -34.91
CA LYS A 67 -1.78 24.11 -34.34
C LYS A 67 -2.80 24.16 -33.19
N LYS A 68 -3.94 23.47 -33.33
CA LYS A 68 -4.96 23.38 -32.25
C LYS A 68 -4.39 22.71 -31.00
N LEU A 69 -3.65 21.60 -31.17
CA LEU A 69 -3.02 20.89 -30.05
C LEU A 69 -2.02 21.79 -29.32
N LEU A 70 -1.16 22.52 -30.04
CA LEU A 70 -0.23 23.48 -29.45
C LEU A 70 -0.94 24.53 -28.59
N THR A 71 -1.97 25.18 -29.14
CA THR A 71 -2.76 26.19 -28.40
C THR A 71 -3.52 25.60 -27.20
N GLN A 72 -3.87 24.31 -27.23
CA GLN A 72 -4.50 23.64 -26.10
C GLN A 72 -3.48 23.32 -24.98
N GLU A 73 -2.22 23.09 -25.33
CA GLU A 73 -1.12 22.85 -24.40
C GLU A 73 -0.67 24.15 -23.72
N GLU A 74 -0.49 25.23 -24.48
CA GLU A 74 -0.23 26.59 -23.99
C GLU A 74 -1.32 27.07 -22.99
N MET A 75 -2.60 26.79 -23.30
CA MET A 75 -3.74 27.10 -22.42
C MET A 75 -3.69 26.33 -21.09
N ARG A 76 -3.20 25.08 -21.08
CA ARG A 76 -3.05 24.28 -19.85
C ARG A 76 -1.89 24.77 -19.00
N GLU A 77 -0.76 25.13 -19.60
CA GLU A 77 0.35 25.76 -18.86
C GLU A 77 -0.10 27.07 -18.21
N LEU A 78 -0.87 27.90 -18.91
CA LEU A 78 -1.42 29.14 -18.38
C LEU A 78 -2.44 28.92 -17.25
N GLN A 79 -3.09 27.76 -17.18
CA GLN A 79 -3.94 27.38 -16.04
C GLN A 79 -3.09 26.94 -14.84
N LEU A 80 -2.12 26.04 -15.04
CA LEU A 80 -1.21 25.58 -13.97
C LEU A 80 -0.44 26.75 -13.35
N LYS A 81 0.12 27.65 -14.15
CA LYS A 81 0.84 28.85 -13.67
C LYS A 81 -0.06 29.81 -12.87
N ARG A 82 -1.39 29.80 -13.10
CA ARG A 82 -2.36 30.56 -12.29
C ARG A 82 -2.68 29.86 -10.97
N GLU A 83 -2.76 28.53 -10.97
CA GLU A 83 -2.97 27.73 -9.75
C GLU A 83 -1.76 27.81 -8.81
N GLU A 84 -0.54 27.67 -9.35
CA GLU A 84 0.72 27.90 -8.63
C GLU A 84 0.75 29.32 -8.00
N ALA A 85 0.44 30.36 -8.79
CA ALA A 85 0.35 31.73 -8.31
C ALA A 85 -0.81 32.01 -7.33
N ILE A 86 -1.75 31.07 -7.13
CA ILE A 86 -2.74 31.13 -6.03
C ILE A 86 -2.17 30.46 -4.79
N VAL A 87 -1.55 29.27 -4.93
CA VAL A 87 -0.89 28.55 -3.83
C VAL A 87 0.23 29.38 -3.21
N GLU A 88 1.07 30.06 -4.00
CA GLU A 88 2.10 30.96 -3.46
C GLU A 88 1.53 32.15 -2.68
N ARG A 89 0.38 32.69 -3.09
CA ARG A 89 -0.28 33.80 -2.37
C ARG A 89 -0.86 33.34 -1.04
N GLU A 90 -1.50 32.18 -0.99
CA GLU A 90 -1.95 31.62 0.29
C GLU A 90 -0.76 31.21 1.18
N LEU A 91 0.33 30.66 0.63
CA LEU A 91 1.57 30.38 1.38
C LEU A 91 2.16 31.65 2.02
N ARG A 92 2.30 32.75 1.26
CA ARG A 92 2.78 34.04 1.80
C ARG A 92 1.84 34.63 2.86
N LYS A 93 0.53 34.37 2.74
CA LYS A 93 -0.50 34.80 3.69
C LYS A 93 -0.41 33.99 4.99
N PHE A 94 -0.25 32.67 4.91
CA PHE A 94 0.09 31.81 6.06
C PHE A 94 1.42 32.21 6.71
N GLU A 95 2.44 32.58 5.93
CA GLU A 95 3.72 33.08 6.46
C GLU A 95 3.54 34.41 7.21
N GLN A 96 2.79 35.37 6.65
CA GLN A 96 2.47 36.62 7.34
C GLN A 96 1.66 36.41 8.62
N ASP A 97 0.70 35.47 8.63
CA ASP A 97 -0.09 35.17 9.81
C ASP A 97 0.74 34.42 10.88
N LEU A 98 1.68 33.56 10.48
CA LEU A 98 2.71 32.98 11.37
C LEU A 98 3.67 34.03 11.94
N GLN A 99 3.97 35.11 11.21
CA GLN A 99 4.75 36.24 11.74
C GLN A 99 3.92 37.08 12.74
N LYS A 100 2.63 37.32 12.47
CA LYS A 100 1.71 37.99 13.40
C LYS A 100 1.44 37.18 14.67
N SER A 101 1.40 35.85 14.57
CA SER A 101 1.05 34.95 15.69
C SER A 101 2.21 34.60 16.61
N ARG A 102 3.43 35.11 16.39
CA ARG A 102 4.57 34.91 17.28
C ARG A 102 4.49 35.86 18.49
N PRO A 103 4.46 35.35 19.73
CA PRO A 103 4.67 36.20 20.91
C PRO A 103 6.04 36.88 20.82
N LYS A 104 6.09 38.18 21.10
CA LYS A 104 7.35 38.94 21.23
C LYS A 104 8.08 38.51 22.51
N PHE A 105 8.87 37.46 22.45
CA PHE A 105 9.91 37.21 23.43
C PHE A 105 11.02 38.24 23.24
N CYS A 106 11.39 38.92 24.33
CA CYS A 106 12.55 39.80 24.35
C CYS A 106 13.86 39.01 24.43
N GLU A 107 14.91 39.68 23.97
CA GLU A 107 16.34 39.32 24.05
C GLU A 107 16.86 38.16 23.16
N PRO A 108 18.05 38.32 22.54
CA PRO A 108 18.61 37.34 21.61
C PRO A 108 19.54 36.34 22.30
N CYS A 109 19.10 35.09 22.46
CA CYS A 109 20.02 34.00 22.81
C CYS A 109 21.08 33.82 21.70
N SER A 110 22.36 33.85 22.07
CA SER A 110 23.47 33.86 21.10
C SER A 110 23.69 32.50 20.43
N ARG A 111 24.19 32.53 19.18
CA ARG A 111 24.60 31.32 18.45
C ARG A 111 25.82 30.66 19.10
N LYS A 112 25.59 29.61 19.89
CA LYS A 112 26.51 28.48 20.15
C LYS A 112 25.69 27.30 20.71
N ASN A 113 26.24 26.09 20.62
CA ASN A 113 25.63 24.83 21.07
C ASN A 113 24.37 24.38 20.28
N ILE A 114 24.55 24.11 18.98
CA ILE A 114 23.74 23.06 18.34
C ILE A 114 24.35 21.72 18.79
N ALA A 115 23.66 21.01 19.68
CA ALA A 115 24.07 19.69 20.15
C ALA A 115 23.66 18.58 19.18
N ASN A 116 24.38 17.46 19.21
CA ASN A 116 24.17 16.34 18.30
C ASN A 116 22.94 15.50 18.67
N SER A 117 22.41 14.72 17.72
CA SER A 117 21.06 14.13 17.81
C SER A 117 20.85 12.99 18.84
N ASP A 118 21.91 12.52 19.51
CA ASP A 118 21.92 11.24 20.23
C ASP A 118 22.12 11.35 21.76
N ASP A 119 21.74 12.48 22.39
CA ASP A 119 21.86 12.65 23.85
C ASP A 119 20.61 12.17 24.63
N GLU A 120 20.63 10.90 25.02
CA GLU A 120 19.67 10.25 25.94
C GLU A 120 19.45 11.00 27.28
N ASN A 121 20.38 11.88 27.70
CA ASN A 121 20.23 12.63 28.96
C ASN A 121 19.13 13.71 28.88
N PHE A 122 18.78 14.20 27.68
CA PHE A 122 17.73 15.20 27.50
C PHE A 122 16.35 14.71 27.97
N TRP A 123 16.02 13.44 27.74
CA TRP A 123 14.76 12.86 28.20
C TRP A 123 14.73 12.58 29.71
N ARG A 124 15.90 12.38 30.33
CA ARG A 124 16.02 12.16 31.79
C ARG A 124 15.83 13.43 32.62
N THR A 125 16.22 14.62 32.13
CA THR A 125 16.04 15.88 32.89
C THR A 125 14.56 16.28 33.01
N SER A 126 13.76 16.01 31.98
CA SER A 126 12.30 16.26 31.98
C SER A 126 11.52 15.49 33.06
N SER A 127 11.99 14.32 33.52
CA SER A 127 11.33 13.60 34.63
C SER A 127 11.66 14.20 35.99
N ARG A 128 12.94 14.57 36.21
CA ARG A 128 13.42 15.21 37.45
C ARG A 128 12.73 16.55 37.70
N ILE A 129 12.55 17.37 36.67
CA ILE A 129 11.84 18.66 36.79
C ILE A 129 10.37 18.45 37.20
N LYS A 130 9.68 17.46 36.60
CA LYS A 130 8.30 17.13 36.98
C LYS A 130 8.19 16.63 38.42
N GLN A 131 9.14 15.80 38.89
CA GLN A 131 9.19 15.36 40.29
C GLN A 131 9.50 16.51 41.26
N ALA A 132 10.40 17.44 40.91
CA ALA A 132 10.70 18.61 41.74
C ALA A 132 9.47 19.53 41.92
N VAL A 133 8.68 19.75 40.86
CA VAL A 133 7.43 20.53 40.92
C VAL A 133 6.36 19.82 41.76
N ILE A 134 6.26 18.49 41.69
CA ILE A 134 5.35 17.69 42.53
C ILE A 134 5.75 17.77 44.00
N ASN A 135 7.04 17.71 44.32
CA ASN A 135 7.53 17.78 45.70
C ASN A 135 7.31 19.17 46.31
N LYS A 136 7.63 20.26 45.60
CA LYS A 136 7.31 21.64 46.06
C LYS A 136 5.80 21.85 46.29
N ARG A 137 4.93 21.21 45.50
CA ARG A 137 3.47 21.22 45.73
C ARG A 137 3.01 20.40 46.95
N ARG A 138 3.83 19.48 47.48
CA ARG A 138 3.57 18.75 48.73
C ARG A 138 4.04 19.56 49.95
N GLU A 139 5.25 20.11 49.90
CA GLU A 139 5.79 20.95 50.99
C GLU A 139 4.91 22.17 51.27
N ASN A 140 4.43 22.86 50.23
CA ASN A 140 3.55 24.03 50.37
C ASN A 140 2.13 23.71 50.89
N ARG A 141 1.74 22.43 51.02
CA ARG A 141 0.50 22.02 51.71
C ARG A 141 0.72 21.63 53.17
N GLY A 142 1.97 21.45 53.61
CA GLY A 142 2.30 21.09 55.00
C GLY A 142 2.47 22.28 55.95
N LYS A 143 2.50 23.53 55.44
CA LYS A 143 2.84 24.74 56.21
C LYS A 143 1.66 25.69 56.47
N THR A 144 0.42 25.25 56.27
CA THR A 144 -0.79 26.08 56.40
C THR A 144 -1.81 25.58 57.43
N SER A 145 -1.43 24.63 58.29
CA SER A 145 -2.30 24.09 59.36
C SER A 145 -1.96 24.60 60.78
N GLU A 146 -0.84 25.28 60.97
CA GLU A 146 -0.35 25.72 62.29
C GLU A 146 -0.08 27.23 62.36
N HIS A 147 -1.10 28.06 62.08
CA HIS A 147 -1.21 29.43 62.62
C HIS A 147 -2.60 30.04 62.39
N LYS A 148 -3.46 29.98 63.43
CA LYS A 148 -4.52 30.97 63.80
C LYS A 148 -5.51 30.37 64.81
N GLN A 149 -5.21 30.53 66.09
CA GLN A 149 -6.25 30.71 67.12
C GLN A 149 -6.46 32.22 67.36
N THR A 150 -7.58 32.55 68.02
CA THR A 150 -7.90 33.85 68.64
C THR A 150 -7.73 35.12 67.80
N THR A 151 -8.84 35.63 67.26
CA THR A 151 -9.32 36.98 67.60
C THR A 151 -10.82 37.14 67.32
N ILE A 152 -11.53 37.91 68.14
CA ILE A 152 -12.98 38.10 68.07
C ILE A 152 -13.29 39.59 67.82
N ARG A 153 -14.14 39.92 66.85
CA ARG A 153 -14.97 41.14 66.90
C ARG A 153 -16.21 41.07 66.00
N LYS A 154 -17.29 41.74 66.44
CA LYS A 154 -18.59 41.86 65.76
C LYS A 154 -18.59 43.01 64.73
N ARG A 155 -19.35 42.87 63.63
CA ARG A 155 -20.33 43.88 63.19
C ARG A 155 -21.35 43.33 62.17
N ASN A 156 -22.35 44.15 61.84
CA ASN A 156 -23.63 43.78 61.20
C ASN A 156 -23.70 44.19 59.72
N GLY A 157 -24.78 43.80 59.01
CA GLY A 157 -25.09 44.15 57.61
C GLY A 157 -24.95 42.92 56.70
N GLN A 158 -25.97 42.27 56.10
CA GLN A 158 -27.26 42.69 55.50
C GLN A 158 -27.10 43.30 54.09
N VAL A 159 -27.93 42.86 53.13
CA VAL A 159 -28.05 43.36 51.73
C VAL A 159 -26.82 43.02 50.84
N GLU A 160 -26.90 42.49 49.61
CA GLU A 160 -27.99 41.99 48.74
C GLU A 160 -27.44 40.92 47.76
N SER A 161 -28.30 40.34 46.92
CA SER A 161 -27.91 39.53 45.75
C SER A 161 -28.72 39.93 44.50
N PRO A 162 -28.10 40.24 43.36
CA PRO A 162 -28.77 40.23 42.06
C PRO A 162 -28.48 38.91 41.30
N SER A 163 -29.54 38.22 40.92
CA SER A 163 -29.51 37.02 40.07
C SER A 163 -29.62 37.37 38.59
N THR A 164 -28.90 36.66 37.71
CA THR A 164 -29.23 36.65 36.26
C THR A 164 -29.10 35.25 35.67
N GLU A 165 -30.28 34.64 35.46
CA GLU A 165 -30.68 33.74 34.38
C GLU A 165 -29.78 32.56 33.93
N PHE A 166 -30.33 31.35 34.08
CA PHE A 166 -30.39 30.36 33.00
C PHE A 166 -31.84 29.92 32.83
N LYS A 167 -32.32 29.73 31.59
CA LYS A 167 -33.72 29.34 31.28
C LYS A 167 -33.83 27.88 30.85
N ASP A 168 -34.98 27.29 31.16
CA ASP A 168 -35.30 25.86 30.98
C ASP A 168 -35.57 25.42 29.53
N THR A 169 -35.42 24.10 29.31
CA THR A 169 -36.25 23.33 28.35
C THR A 169 -36.90 22.09 28.99
N ARG A 170 -37.66 22.35 30.06
CA ARG A 170 -39.01 21.83 30.32
C ARG A 170 -39.43 20.53 29.59
N ARG A 171 -39.67 19.46 30.35
CA ARG A 171 -40.75 18.48 30.06
C ARG A 171 -41.46 18.11 31.36
N GLU A 172 -42.77 18.37 31.40
CA GLU A 172 -43.63 18.21 32.57
C GLU A 172 -44.53 16.98 32.42
N CYS A 173 -44.93 16.41 33.56
CA CYS A 173 -46.23 15.74 33.77
C CYS A 173 -46.68 15.99 35.22
N SER A 174 -47.55 16.99 35.39
CA SER A 174 -48.86 16.99 36.10
C SER A 174 -49.30 15.72 36.89
N ILE A 175 -50.20 15.69 37.90
CA ILE A 175 -51.09 16.64 38.67
C ILE A 175 -51.74 15.78 39.81
N THR A 176 -52.15 16.20 41.04
CA THR A 176 -52.10 17.45 41.84
C THR A 176 -51.97 17.15 43.36
N GLU A 177 -51.54 18.17 44.10
CA GLU A 177 -51.99 18.69 45.41
C GLU A 177 -53.15 18.04 46.21
N ILE A 178 -53.02 18.05 47.54
CA ILE A 178 -54.07 18.39 48.52
C ILE A 178 -53.44 19.30 49.61
N GLU A 179 -54.13 20.37 50.00
CA GLU A 179 -53.71 21.33 51.04
C GLU A 179 -54.18 20.97 52.47
N GLY A 180 -53.70 21.69 53.49
CA GLY A 180 -54.16 21.59 54.89
C GLY A 180 -52.99 21.52 55.88
N SER A 181 -52.48 22.63 56.41
CA SER A 181 -53.05 23.50 57.47
C SER A 181 -52.78 23.01 58.91
N PHE A 182 -52.73 23.95 59.85
CA PHE A 182 -52.04 23.85 61.14
C PHE A 182 -52.68 22.91 62.17
N GLY A 183 -51.85 22.27 63.00
CA GLY A 183 -52.29 21.51 64.17
C GLY A 183 -51.20 21.34 65.25
N ASN A 184 -51.26 22.15 66.31
CA ASN A 184 -50.38 22.02 67.49
C ASN A 184 -50.79 20.81 68.35
N ILE A 185 -50.35 19.60 67.99
CA ILE A 185 -50.66 18.39 68.76
C ILE A 185 -49.67 18.21 69.91
N LYS A 186 -50.16 18.53 71.12
CA LYS A 186 -49.51 18.24 72.41
C LYS A 186 -49.46 16.73 72.64
N VAL A 187 -48.35 16.08 72.27
CA VAL A 187 -48.20 14.61 72.36
C VAL A 187 -48.13 14.16 73.83
N THR A 188 -49.29 13.81 74.40
CA THR A 188 -49.35 12.96 75.58
C THR A 188 -48.90 11.55 75.23
N ILE A 189 -47.95 11.00 75.98
CA ILE A 189 -47.51 9.62 75.84
C ILE A 189 -48.70 8.69 76.16
N LYS A 190 -49.17 7.96 75.16
CA LYS A 190 -49.95 6.74 75.29
C LYS A 190 -49.41 5.70 74.33
N ASP A 191 -49.32 4.46 74.80
CA ASP A 191 -48.59 3.39 74.16
C ASP A 191 -49.14 3.02 72.77
N LYS A 192 -48.23 2.87 71.80
CA LYS A 192 -48.53 2.28 70.50
C LYS A 192 -47.80 0.93 70.36
N PRO A 193 -48.48 -0.13 69.89
CA PRO A 193 -48.06 -1.50 70.15
C PRO A 193 -46.88 -1.97 69.27
N SER A 194 -46.18 -3.00 69.76
CA SER A 194 -44.99 -3.62 69.18
C SER A 194 -45.22 -4.45 67.89
N CYS A 195 -46.18 -4.05 67.06
CA CYS A 195 -46.58 -4.75 65.85
C CYS A 195 -45.75 -4.37 64.62
N GLU A 196 -45.54 -3.06 64.38
CA GLU A 196 -44.85 -2.56 63.18
C GLU A 196 -43.39 -3.07 63.05
N SER A 197 -42.70 -3.25 64.18
CA SER A 197 -41.33 -3.75 64.21
C SER A 197 -41.22 -5.19 63.68
N LYS A 198 -42.21 -6.05 63.96
CA LYS A 198 -42.27 -7.42 63.43
C LYS A 198 -42.47 -7.42 61.91
N ASN A 199 -43.36 -6.55 61.40
CA ASN A 199 -43.58 -6.41 59.96
C ASN A 199 -42.33 -5.87 59.24
N ARG A 200 -41.66 -4.84 59.79
CA ARG A 200 -40.37 -4.35 59.28
C ARG A 200 -39.29 -5.44 59.27
N LEU A 201 -39.19 -6.27 60.31
CA LEU A 201 -38.24 -7.38 60.38
C LEU A 201 -38.54 -8.48 59.34
N CYS A 202 -39.81 -8.79 59.09
CA CYS A 202 -40.21 -9.72 58.02
C CYS A 202 -39.88 -9.18 56.62
N VAL A 203 -40.16 -7.91 56.33
CA VAL A 203 -39.77 -7.27 55.07
C VAL A 203 -38.26 -7.29 54.89
N LEU A 204 -37.49 -6.93 55.92
CA LEU A 204 -36.01 -6.98 55.88
C LEU A 204 -35.49 -8.42 55.64
N ARG A 205 -36.08 -9.44 56.29
CA ARG A 205 -35.74 -10.86 56.02
C ARG A 205 -36.02 -11.27 54.57
N SER A 206 -37.11 -10.80 53.99
CA SER A 206 -37.44 -11.06 52.58
C SER A 206 -36.45 -10.36 51.63
N CYS A 207 -36.12 -9.09 51.87
CA CYS A 207 -35.09 -8.37 51.11
C CYS A 207 -33.71 -9.04 51.21
N PHE A 208 -33.32 -9.53 52.39
CA PHE A 208 -32.07 -10.27 52.58
C PHE A 208 -32.06 -11.61 51.83
N ARG A 209 -33.18 -12.36 51.82
CA ARG A 209 -33.28 -13.60 50.99
C ARG A 209 -33.18 -13.28 49.51
N ALA A 210 -33.90 -12.28 49.01
CA ALA A 210 -33.82 -11.86 47.61
C ALA A 210 -32.40 -11.39 47.21
N LEU A 211 -31.69 -10.68 48.08
CA LEU A 211 -30.27 -10.32 47.87
C LEU A 211 -29.36 -11.56 47.83
N GLN A 212 -29.57 -12.53 48.73
CA GLN A 212 -28.78 -13.75 48.80
C GLN A 212 -29.02 -14.67 47.59
N GLU A 213 -30.25 -14.73 47.10
CA GLU A 213 -30.62 -15.40 45.84
C GLU A 213 -30.03 -14.69 44.63
N ASN A 214 -30.14 -13.36 44.53
CA ASN A 214 -29.53 -12.57 43.46
C ASN A 214 -27.99 -12.75 43.42
N ALA A 215 -27.33 -12.84 44.58
CA ALA A 215 -25.91 -13.20 44.67
C ALA A 215 -25.61 -14.61 44.12
N ARG A 216 -26.43 -15.62 44.46
CA ARG A 216 -26.33 -16.99 43.90
C ARG A 216 -26.56 -17.01 42.38
N HIS A 217 -27.55 -16.26 41.87
CA HIS A 217 -27.79 -16.13 40.43
C HIS A 217 -26.62 -15.46 39.71
N LYS A 218 -26.06 -14.37 40.25
CA LYS A 218 -24.85 -13.73 39.70
C LYS A 218 -23.63 -14.64 39.72
N GLN A 219 -23.52 -15.54 40.70
CA GLN A 219 -22.47 -16.55 40.71
C GLN A 219 -22.69 -17.64 39.63
N ARG A 220 -23.88 -18.22 39.54
CA ARG A 220 -24.24 -19.17 38.47
C ARG A 220 -24.04 -18.58 37.08
N LEU A 221 -24.37 -17.31 36.85
CA LEU A 221 -24.13 -16.63 35.57
C LEU A 221 -22.64 -16.50 35.23
N ARG A 222 -21.76 -16.30 36.23
CA ARG A 222 -20.30 -16.33 36.02
C ARG A 222 -19.81 -17.73 35.67
N GLU A 223 -20.29 -18.76 36.38
CA GLU A 223 -19.94 -20.17 36.12
C GLU A 223 -20.44 -20.64 34.74
N ILE A 224 -21.63 -20.22 34.31
CA ILE A 224 -22.14 -20.46 32.96
C ILE A 224 -21.26 -19.74 31.91
N LYS A 225 -20.89 -18.48 32.14
CA LYS A 225 -20.01 -17.72 31.25
C LYS A 225 -18.63 -18.38 31.09
N THR A 226 -17.98 -18.81 32.18
CA THR A 226 -16.69 -19.49 32.10
C THR A 226 -16.78 -20.87 31.45
N ASN A 227 -17.88 -21.61 31.66
CA ASN A 227 -18.13 -22.88 30.98
C ASN A 227 -18.40 -22.73 29.46
N ILE A 228 -19.08 -21.67 29.04
CA ILE A 228 -19.23 -21.34 27.62
C ILE A 228 -17.88 -20.96 27.00
N GLN A 229 -17.07 -20.15 27.69
CA GLN A 229 -15.73 -19.78 27.23
C GLN A 229 -14.79 -21.00 27.16
N SER A 230 -14.78 -21.87 28.17
CA SER A 230 -13.93 -23.08 28.19
C SER A 230 -14.35 -24.09 27.12
N THR A 231 -15.66 -24.29 26.88
CA THR A 231 -16.13 -25.15 25.78
C THR A 231 -15.87 -24.54 24.41
N ALA A 232 -15.93 -23.21 24.24
CA ALA A 232 -15.52 -22.54 23.00
C ALA A 232 -14.01 -22.74 22.72
N ILE A 233 -13.14 -22.52 23.71
CA ILE A 233 -11.70 -22.78 23.61
C ILE A 233 -11.44 -24.27 23.28
N ARG A 234 -12.13 -25.20 23.96
CA ARG A 234 -12.01 -26.66 23.73
C ARG A 234 -12.61 -27.13 22.40
N ARG A 235 -13.46 -26.33 21.75
CA ARG A 235 -13.93 -26.52 20.36
C ARG A 235 -12.92 -25.98 19.36
N ASN A 236 -12.38 -24.79 19.59
CA ASN A 236 -11.36 -24.16 18.75
C ASN A 236 -10.06 -24.98 18.72
N LEU A 237 -9.56 -25.43 19.88
CA LEU A 237 -8.40 -26.33 19.97
C LEU A 237 -8.63 -27.63 19.19
N ARG A 238 -9.82 -28.23 19.30
CA ARG A 238 -10.21 -29.41 18.49
C ARG A 238 -10.46 -29.11 17.01
N ARG A 239 -10.60 -27.84 16.59
CA ARG A 239 -10.56 -27.44 15.17
C ARG A 239 -9.11 -27.34 14.71
N CYS A 240 -8.24 -26.65 15.45
CA CYS A 240 -6.81 -26.53 15.13
C CYS A 240 -6.12 -27.89 15.04
N ILE A 241 -6.34 -28.80 16.00
CA ILE A 241 -5.78 -30.16 15.99
C ILE A 241 -6.27 -30.96 14.78
N ARG A 242 -7.54 -30.80 14.35
CA ARG A 242 -8.06 -31.45 13.13
C ARG A 242 -7.42 -30.89 11.87
N VAL A 243 -7.30 -29.57 11.74
CA VAL A 243 -6.63 -28.90 10.60
C VAL A 243 -5.15 -29.32 10.51
N TRP A 244 -4.45 -29.32 11.65
CA TRP A 244 -3.08 -29.82 11.74
C TRP A 244 -2.98 -31.28 11.33
N LYS A 245 -3.85 -32.17 11.85
CA LYS A 245 -3.84 -33.59 11.45
C LYS A 245 -4.09 -33.74 9.95
N THR A 246 -5.07 -33.04 9.36
CA THR A 246 -5.28 -33.10 7.90
C THR A 246 -4.09 -32.57 7.11
N HIS A 247 -3.38 -31.55 7.60
CA HIS A 247 -2.15 -31.07 6.96
C HIS A 247 -1.01 -32.09 7.05
N VAL A 248 -0.86 -32.78 8.19
CA VAL A 248 0.14 -33.83 8.38
C VAL A 248 -0.15 -35.04 7.49
N GLU A 249 -1.39 -35.53 7.44
CA GLU A 249 -1.77 -36.65 6.55
C GLU A 249 -1.63 -36.26 5.07
N ASN A 250 -1.99 -35.03 4.67
CA ASN A 250 -1.80 -34.57 3.29
C ASN A 250 -0.32 -34.42 2.93
N ALA A 251 0.52 -33.93 3.84
CA ALA A 251 1.98 -33.86 3.65
C ALA A 251 2.62 -35.26 3.63
N LYS A 252 2.08 -36.23 4.37
CA LYS A 252 2.50 -37.64 4.32
C LYS A 252 2.14 -38.26 2.97
N LYS A 253 0.91 -38.07 2.49
CA LYS A 253 0.48 -38.52 1.15
C LYS A 253 1.35 -37.89 0.05
N ALA A 254 1.55 -36.58 0.08
CA ALA A 254 2.42 -35.89 -0.90
C ALA A 254 3.85 -36.48 -0.95
N ARG A 255 4.40 -36.95 0.19
CA ARG A 255 5.68 -37.67 0.23
C ARG A 255 5.60 -39.09 -0.33
N GLN A 256 4.48 -39.80 -0.14
CA GLN A 256 4.28 -41.14 -0.72
C GLN A 256 4.12 -41.05 -2.23
N ASN A 257 3.24 -40.18 -2.72
CA ASN A 257 3.10 -39.85 -4.14
C ASN A 257 4.45 -39.47 -4.78
N ALA A 258 5.25 -38.60 -4.15
CA ALA A 258 6.56 -38.22 -4.69
C ALA A 258 7.60 -39.37 -4.73
N VAL A 259 7.41 -40.45 -3.97
CA VAL A 259 8.22 -41.68 -4.08
C VAL A 259 7.68 -42.56 -5.22
N GLU A 260 6.36 -42.72 -5.31
CA GLU A 260 5.70 -43.45 -6.41
C GLU A 260 5.99 -42.79 -7.78
N ASP A 261 5.95 -41.46 -7.88
CA ASP A 261 6.35 -40.68 -9.05
C ASP A 261 7.86 -40.84 -9.36
N SER A 262 8.70 -40.94 -8.33
CA SER A 262 10.14 -41.18 -8.49
C SER A 262 10.43 -42.60 -9.01
N ASP A 263 9.69 -43.60 -8.57
CA ASP A 263 9.82 -44.98 -9.04
C ASP A 263 9.21 -45.16 -10.44
N ALA A 264 8.10 -44.47 -10.76
CA ALA A 264 7.57 -44.38 -12.12
C ALA A 264 8.60 -43.75 -13.08
N CYS A 265 9.24 -42.64 -12.70
CA CYS A 265 10.27 -42.00 -13.51
C CYS A 265 11.52 -42.88 -13.69
N LYS A 266 11.88 -43.72 -12.71
CA LYS A 266 12.93 -44.75 -12.87
C LYS A 266 12.51 -45.84 -13.85
N ILE A 267 11.25 -46.28 -13.80
CA ILE A 267 10.70 -47.27 -14.73
C ILE A 267 10.71 -46.74 -16.17
N GLU A 268 10.34 -45.47 -16.39
CA GLU A 268 10.49 -44.81 -17.71
C GLU A 268 11.96 -44.76 -18.16
N MET A 269 12.89 -44.38 -17.27
CA MET A 269 14.33 -44.44 -17.56
C MET A 269 14.82 -45.84 -17.95
N PHE A 270 14.35 -46.89 -17.28
CA PHE A 270 14.68 -48.28 -17.65
C PHE A 270 14.05 -48.69 -18.99
N ILE A 271 12.84 -48.23 -19.31
CA ILE A 271 12.20 -48.46 -20.61
C ILE A 271 12.99 -47.77 -21.73
N ASP A 272 13.45 -46.54 -21.54
CA ASP A 272 14.29 -45.82 -22.50
C ASP A 272 15.66 -46.49 -22.69
N ILE A 273 16.31 -46.95 -21.60
CA ILE A 273 17.56 -47.72 -21.68
C ILE A 273 17.35 -49.06 -22.41
N ILE A 274 16.21 -49.74 -22.21
CA ILE A 274 15.86 -50.95 -22.96
C ILE A 274 15.60 -50.62 -24.44
N ALA A 275 14.93 -49.51 -24.75
CA ALA A 275 14.70 -49.07 -26.11
C ALA A 275 16.01 -48.63 -26.81
N GLU A 276 16.96 -48.05 -26.09
CA GLU A 276 18.26 -47.63 -26.62
C GLU A 276 19.22 -48.81 -26.81
N THR A 277 19.28 -49.75 -25.87
CA THR A 277 20.03 -51.01 -26.06
C THR A 277 19.43 -51.86 -27.18
N GLN A 278 18.11 -51.89 -27.36
CA GLN A 278 17.48 -52.50 -28.55
C GLN A 278 17.85 -51.77 -29.84
N LYS A 279 17.87 -50.42 -29.87
CA LYS A 279 18.35 -49.66 -31.04
C LYS A 279 19.79 -50.03 -31.38
N GLU A 280 20.72 -49.99 -30.43
CA GLU A 280 22.12 -50.34 -30.67
C GLU A 280 22.29 -51.81 -31.08
N LEU A 281 21.55 -52.76 -30.51
CA LEU A 281 21.55 -54.17 -30.96
C LEU A 281 21.08 -54.29 -32.43
N THR A 282 20.01 -53.58 -32.83
CA THR A 282 19.57 -53.56 -34.24
C THR A 282 20.52 -52.81 -35.19
N LYS A 283 21.38 -51.94 -34.65
CA LYS A 283 22.38 -51.16 -35.38
C LYS A 283 23.65 -51.97 -35.61
N CYS A 284 24.14 -52.70 -34.60
CA CYS A 284 25.19 -53.72 -34.75
C CYS A 284 24.76 -54.79 -35.76
N ARG A 285 23.54 -55.31 -35.65
CA ARG A 285 22.95 -56.28 -36.59
C ARG A 285 22.67 -55.71 -38.00
N ARG A 286 22.99 -54.43 -38.26
CA ARG A 286 22.96 -53.77 -39.57
C ARG A 286 24.36 -53.34 -40.08
N ALA A 287 25.40 -53.45 -39.25
CA ALA A 287 26.78 -53.32 -39.70
C ALA A 287 27.26 -54.62 -40.37
N GLU A 288 26.87 -55.76 -39.82
CA GLU A 288 27.25 -57.10 -40.28
C GLU A 288 26.24 -57.70 -41.27
N SER A 289 25.99 -57.03 -42.40
CA SER A 289 25.53 -57.68 -43.66
C SER A 289 25.37 -56.67 -44.80
N LYS A 290 26.15 -56.82 -45.87
CA LYS A 290 25.95 -56.12 -47.14
C LYS A 290 25.61 -57.08 -48.28
N ALA A 291 24.31 -57.22 -48.54
CA ALA A 291 23.71 -57.67 -49.80
C ALA A 291 23.94 -59.15 -50.22
N PRO A 292 23.18 -59.69 -51.20
CA PRO A 292 21.72 -59.51 -51.41
C PRO A 292 20.98 -60.82 -51.74
N SER A 293 19.64 -60.87 -51.56
CA SER A 293 18.67 -61.20 -52.63
C SER A 293 17.21 -61.40 -52.18
N ALA A 294 16.29 -60.95 -53.05
CA ALA A 294 14.99 -61.48 -53.49
C ALA A 294 13.96 -62.23 -52.60
N THR A 295 12.69 -62.02 -53.02
CA THR A 295 11.50 -62.91 -53.00
C THR A 295 10.63 -63.09 -51.73
N SER A 296 9.31 -62.95 -51.96
CA SER A 296 8.09 -63.51 -51.31
C SER A 296 8.18 -64.22 -49.94
N GLY A 297 7.22 -64.09 -49.01
CA GLY A 297 5.93 -63.38 -49.03
C GLY A 297 4.81 -64.21 -48.37
N LYS A 298 3.70 -63.56 -47.94
CA LYS A 298 2.48 -64.15 -47.29
C LYS A 298 2.69 -64.73 -45.87
N ASP A 299 1.68 -64.85 -44.98
CA ASP A 299 0.28 -64.36 -44.94
C ASP A 299 -0.18 -64.17 -43.47
N ALA A 300 -1.25 -63.38 -43.24
CA ALA A 300 -2.13 -63.33 -42.03
C ALA A 300 -1.50 -62.98 -40.64
N GLU A 301 -2.24 -62.61 -39.57
CA GLU A 301 -3.69 -62.48 -39.30
C GLU A 301 -3.96 -61.25 -38.40
N ALA A 302 -5.22 -60.82 -38.28
CA ALA A 302 -5.65 -59.65 -37.47
C ALA A 302 -5.26 -59.71 -35.97
N ARG A 303 -5.12 -58.58 -35.25
CA ARG A 303 -6.29 -57.85 -34.68
C ARG A 303 -6.00 -56.38 -34.29
N LYS A 304 -7.07 -55.58 -34.41
CA LYS A 304 -7.13 -54.12 -34.19
C LYS A 304 -6.84 -53.71 -32.73
N ARG A 305 -5.96 -52.73 -32.52
CA ARG A 305 -6.15 -51.63 -31.55
C ARG A 305 -5.67 -50.32 -32.16
N THR A 306 -6.42 -49.24 -31.96
CA THR A 306 -6.18 -47.92 -32.55
C THR A 306 -5.03 -47.17 -31.87
N PRO A 307 -4.03 -46.68 -32.60
CA PRO A 307 -3.24 -45.54 -32.14
C PRO A 307 -4.11 -44.28 -32.28
N SER A 308 -4.35 -43.58 -31.19
CA SER A 308 -4.93 -42.24 -31.23
C SER A 308 -3.98 -41.31 -31.97
N ARG A 309 -4.41 -40.77 -33.12
CA ARG A 309 -3.69 -39.66 -33.76
C ARG A 309 -3.62 -38.52 -32.75
N PRO A 310 -2.44 -38.00 -32.37
CA PRO A 310 -2.39 -36.72 -31.68
C PRO A 310 -3.06 -35.69 -32.59
N PHE A 311 -4.06 -34.98 -32.07
CA PHE A 311 -4.70 -33.88 -32.77
C PHE A 311 -3.73 -32.70 -32.78
N VAL A 312 -2.75 -32.76 -33.68
CA VAL A 312 -1.82 -31.67 -33.96
C VAL A 312 -2.64 -30.55 -34.60
N VAL A 313 -3.15 -29.66 -33.76
CA VAL A 313 -3.53 -28.32 -34.17
C VAL A 313 -2.29 -27.71 -34.79
N GLU A 314 -2.25 -27.61 -36.13
CA GLU A 314 -1.22 -26.82 -36.79
C GLU A 314 -1.19 -25.43 -36.15
N SER A 315 0.00 -24.96 -35.78
CA SER A 315 0.15 -23.61 -35.26
C SER A 315 -0.51 -22.63 -36.24
N PRO A 316 -1.32 -21.64 -35.79
CA PRO A 316 -1.97 -20.69 -36.69
C PRO A 316 -1.02 -19.94 -37.63
N ALA A 317 0.27 -19.84 -37.29
CA ALA A 317 1.32 -19.33 -38.16
C ALA A 317 1.66 -20.28 -39.34
N GLN A 318 1.59 -21.60 -39.12
CA GLN A 318 1.95 -22.63 -40.08
C GLN A 318 0.83 -22.88 -41.10
N SER A 319 -0.43 -22.94 -40.66
CA SER A 319 -1.57 -22.96 -41.59
C SER A 319 -1.69 -21.65 -42.39
N ARG A 320 -1.35 -20.50 -41.78
CA ARG A 320 -1.24 -19.21 -42.49
C ARG A 320 -0.13 -19.22 -43.54
N LEU A 321 1.04 -19.78 -43.21
CA LEU A 321 2.15 -19.94 -44.16
C LEU A 321 1.77 -20.87 -45.33
N ASN A 322 1.06 -21.96 -45.06
CA ASN A 322 0.57 -22.89 -46.09
C ASN A 322 -0.50 -22.22 -46.99
N ALA A 323 -1.42 -21.45 -46.41
CA ALA A 323 -2.37 -20.64 -47.18
C ALA A 323 -1.68 -19.58 -48.04
N GLN A 324 -0.67 -18.87 -47.51
CA GLN A 324 0.13 -17.90 -48.28
C GLN A 324 0.88 -18.56 -49.44
N LYS A 325 1.49 -19.74 -49.25
CA LYS A 325 2.13 -20.52 -50.32
C LYS A 325 1.15 -20.86 -51.44
N GLU A 326 -0.07 -21.30 -51.10
CA GLU A 326 -1.09 -21.66 -52.09
C GLU A 326 -1.67 -20.43 -52.82
N ILE A 327 -1.80 -19.28 -52.14
CA ILE A 327 -2.15 -18.00 -52.78
C ILE A 327 -1.06 -17.60 -53.79
N ILE A 328 0.22 -17.67 -53.40
CA ILE A 328 1.36 -17.38 -54.30
C ILE A 328 1.39 -18.36 -55.49
N ARG A 329 1.09 -19.64 -55.28
CA ARG A 329 0.98 -20.63 -56.37
C ARG A 329 -0.12 -20.24 -57.37
N LYS A 330 -1.31 -19.89 -56.88
CA LYS A 330 -2.43 -19.42 -57.71
C LYS A 330 -2.12 -18.11 -58.44
N GLN A 331 -1.42 -17.16 -57.79
CA GLN A 331 -0.98 -15.92 -58.43
C GLN A 331 0.07 -16.18 -59.53
N LYS A 332 1.03 -17.09 -59.32
CA LYS A 332 2.00 -17.48 -60.36
C LYS A 332 1.34 -18.14 -61.57
N ILE A 333 0.33 -18.98 -61.37
CA ILE A 333 -0.45 -19.59 -62.46
C ILE A 333 -1.18 -18.49 -63.25
N LYS A 334 -1.88 -17.57 -62.58
CA LYS A 334 -2.55 -16.43 -63.26
C LYS A 334 -1.59 -15.51 -64.02
N LEU A 335 -0.37 -15.29 -63.50
CA LEU A 335 0.66 -14.52 -64.22
C LEU A 335 1.16 -15.26 -65.46
N ALA A 336 1.29 -16.59 -65.43
CA ALA A 336 1.63 -17.39 -66.60
C ALA A 336 0.50 -17.38 -67.66
N GLU A 337 -0.76 -17.47 -67.23
CA GLU A 337 -1.94 -17.31 -68.09
C GLU A 337 -1.97 -15.92 -68.75
N GLN A 338 -1.70 -14.86 -67.99
CA GLN A 338 -1.60 -13.49 -68.52
C GLN A 338 -0.44 -13.31 -69.51
N SER A 339 0.75 -13.87 -69.21
CA SER A 339 1.88 -13.86 -70.16
C SER A 339 1.54 -14.57 -71.46
N LYS A 340 0.87 -15.74 -71.40
CA LYS A 340 0.42 -16.47 -72.60
C LYS A 340 -0.57 -15.66 -73.43
N ILE A 341 -1.53 -14.98 -72.79
CA ILE A 341 -2.47 -14.07 -73.48
C ILE A 341 -1.73 -12.89 -74.13
N ILE A 342 -0.69 -12.34 -73.48
CA ILE A 342 0.15 -11.28 -74.06
C ILE A 342 0.95 -11.79 -75.26
N GLU A 343 1.44 -13.03 -75.23
CA GLU A 343 2.12 -13.67 -76.38
C GLU A 343 1.15 -13.93 -77.53
N GLU A 344 -0.06 -14.44 -77.26
CA GLU A 344 -1.11 -14.62 -78.27
C GLU A 344 -1.57 -13.30 -78.89
N LEU A 345 -1.69 -12.22 -78.10
CA LEU A 345 -2.00 -10.88 -78.60
C LEU A 345 -0.88 -10.29 -79.44
N LYS A 346 0.40 -10.48 -79.04
CA LYS A 346 1.55 -10.07 -79.86
C LYS A 346 1.64 -10.82 -81.17
N LEU A 347 1.36 -12.13 -81.17
CA LEU A 347 1.32 -12.94 -82.39
C LEU A 347 0.20 -12.47 -83.34
N LYS A 348 -0.98 -12.11 -82.80
CA LYS A 348 -2.04 -11.48 -83.60
C LYS A 348 -1.62 -10.12 -84.16
N GLN A 349 -1.03 -9.25 -83.34
CA GLN A 349 -0.55 -7.94 -83.82
C GLN A 349 0.50 -8.10 -84.93
N VAL A 350 1.47 -9.01 -84.78
CA VAL A 350 2.46 -9.31 -85.83
C VAL A 350 1.78 -9.87 -87.09
N GLN A 351 0.77 -10.73 -86.95
CA GLN A 351 0.00 -11.23 -88.08
C GLN A 351 -0.77 -10.10 -88.81
N GLU A 352 -1.35 -9.16 -88.06
CA GLU A 352 -2.04 -7.97 -88.57
C GLU A 352 -1.08 -6.92 -89.18
N GLU A 353 0.18 -6.90 -88.75
CA GLU A 353 1.26 -6.09 -89.37
C GLU A 353 1.80 -6.76 -90.63
N ILE A 354 1.82 -8.10 -90.70
CA ILE A 354 2.13 -8.86 -91.92
C ILE A 354 1.01 -8.71 -92.96
N THR A 355 -0.27 -8.75 -92.58
CA THR A 355 -1.35 -8.48 -93.54
C THR A 355 -1.36 -7.04 -94.01
N ARG A 356 -1.20 -6.06 -93.10
CA ARG A 356 -1.12 -4.64 -93.49
C ARG A 356 0.08 -4.34 -94.39
N SER A 357 1.27 -4.85 -94.10
CA SER A 357 2.43 -4.66 -95.00
C SER A 357 2.27 -5.41 -96.34
N GLY A 358 1.50 -6.51 -96.38
CA GLY A 358 1.05 -7.15 -97.62
C GLY A 358 0.08 -6.28 -98.42
N GLU A 359 -0.90 -5.67 -97.76
CA GLU A 359 -1.88 -4.75 -98.36
C GLU A 359 -1.19 -3.45 -98.84
N GLU A 360 -0.32 -2.85 -98.02
CA GLU A 360 0.49 -1.68 -98.36
C GLU A 360 1.43 -1.95 -99.54
N THR A 361 2.08 -3.11 -99.63
CA THR A 361 2.93 -3.45 -100.79
C THR A 361 2.10 -3.74 -102.05
N ILE A 362 0.91 -4.32 -101.92
CA ILE A 362 -0.05 -4.45 -103.02
C ILE A 362 -0.57 -3.08 -103.47
N ASP A 363 -0.83 -2.15 -102.55
CA ASP A 363 -1.34 -0.82 -102.87
C ASP A 363 -0.26 0.09 -103.43
N VAL A 364 1.00 0.02 -102.97
CA VAL A 364 2.15 0.64 -103.64
C VAL A 364 2.37 0.05 -105.05
N ALA A 365 2.09 -1.24 -105.27
CA ALA A 365 2.13 -1.84 -106.61
C ALA A 365 0.97 -1.34 -107.51
N LYS A 366 -0.22 -1.04 -106.95
CA LYS A 366 -1.31 -0.36 -107.67
C LYS A 366 -0.97 1.10 -107.95
N GLU A 367 -0.40 1.82 -106.98
CA GLU A 367 -0.10 3.26 -107.05
C GLU A 367 1.04 3.56 -108.05
N THR A 368 2.09 2.73 -108.05
CA THR A 368 3.11 2.77 -109.11
C THR A 368 2.53 2.45 -110.49
N LEU A 369 1.58 1.52 -110.59
CA LEU A 369 0.87 1.20 -111.83
C LEU A 369 -0.06 2.34 -112.31
N THR A 370 -0.65 3.13 -111.40
CA THR A 370 -1.46 4.32 -111.75
C THR A 370 -0.58 5.53 -112.11
N HIS A 371 0.58 5.69 -111.47
CA HIS A 371 1.55 6.75 -111.80
C HIS A 371 2.34 6.51 -113.11
N CYS A 372 2.28 5.31 -113.71
CA CYS A 372 2.82 5.05 -115.04
C CYS A 372 2.00 5.73 -116.16
N GLY A 373 2.31 7.01 -116.40
CA GLY A 373 1.65 7.86 -117.40
C GLY A 373 1.58 7.28 -118.83
N GLN A 374 0.62 7.78 -119.60
CA GLN A 374 0.25 7.23 -120.92
C GLN A 374 1.41 7.11 -121.92
N GLN A 375 2.43 7.96 -121.80
CA GLN A 375 3.62 7.92 -122.65
C GLN A 375 4.46 6.66 -122.37
N THR A 376 4.75 6.36 -121.10
CA THR A 376 5.39 5.11 -120.67
C THR A 376 4.56 3.89 -121.07
N ARG A 377 3.22 3.99 -120.97
CA ARG A 377 2.30 2.94 -121.39
C ARG A 377 2.39 2.64 -122.90
N ARG A 378 2.60 3.66 -123.75
CA ARG A 378 2.86 3.50 -125.20
C ARG A 378 4.25 2.94 -125.49
N THR A 379 5.30 3.46 -124.85
CA THR A 379 6.68 2.96 -125.02
C THR A 379 6.81 1.50 -124.56
N LEU A 380 6.15 1.12 -123.46
CA LEU A 380 6.13 -0.25 -122.95
C LEU A 380 5.35 -1.19 -123.88
N ILE A 381 4.21 -0.77 -124.44
CA ILE A 381 3.49 -1.55 -125.48
C ILE A 381 4.34 -1.71 -126.75
N GLN A 382 5.18 -0.72 -127.10
CA GLN A 382 6.06 -0.81 -128.26
C GLN A 382 7.27 -1.72 -128.00
N LEU A 383 7.89 -1.66 -126.81
CA LEU A 383 8.95 -2.58 -126.39
C LEU A 383 8.44 -4.02 -126.23
N MET A 384 7.24 -4.22 -125.68
CA MET A 384 6.60 -5.54 -125.59
C MET A 384 6.15 -6.09 -126.96
N ARG A 385 6.08 -5.25 -128.01
CA ARG A 385 5.94 -5.69 -129.41
C ARG A 385 7.28 -5.93 -130.12
N GLN A 386 8.37 -5.33 -129.64
CA GLN A 386 9.73 -5.50 -130.21
C GLN A 386 10.53 -6.63 -129.56
N ALA A 387 10.15 -7.09 -128.36
CA ALA A 387 10.72 -8.29 -127.71
C ALA A 387 10.20 -9.63 -128.29
N GLY A 388 9.65 -9.63 -129.52
CA GLY A 388 9.19 -10.82 -130.21
C GLY A 388 10.37 -11.68 -130.69
N TYR A 389 10.42 -12.94 -130.27
CA TYR A 389 11.47 -13.89 -130.65
C TYR A 389 11.46 -14.24 -132.15
N ARG A 390 12.66 -14.64 -132.65
CA ARG A 390 13.03 -15.37 -133.90
C ARG A 390 13.75 -14.52 -134.96
N ASP A 391 14.77 -15.02 -135.67
CA ASP A 391 15.79 -16.07 -135.38
C ASP A 391 16.93 -16.01 -136.43
N LYS A 392 18.15 -16.45 -136.07
CA LYS A 392 19.24 -16.99 -136.94
C LYS A 392 19.87 -16.22 -138.14
N SER A 393 21.22 -16.14 -138.04
CA SER A 393 22.25 -16.78 -138.92
C SER A 393 23.06 -15.98 -139.98
N LEU A 394 24.40 -16.01 -139.77
CA LEU A 394 25.53 -16.09 -140.76
C LEU A 394 25.73 -14.88 -141.73
N THR A 395 26.92 -14.53 -142.27
CA THR A 395 28.33 -15.00 -142.18
C THR A 395 29.31 -13.83 -142.41
N ALA A 396 30.64 -14.07 -142.36
CA ALA A 396 31.72 -13.15 -142.83
C ALA A 396 32.68 -13.94 -143.77
N PRO A 397 33.88 -13.47 -144.20
CA PRO A 397 34.45 -12.12 -144.43
C PRO A 397 35.09 -11.94 -145.85
N VAL A 398 35.62 -10.76 -146.23
CA VAL A 398 36.48 -10.58 -147.45
C VAL A 398 37.63 -9.56 -147.23
N ARG A 399 38.80 -9.79 -147.88
CA ARG A 399 39.94 -8.86 -148.03
C ARG A 399 40.28 -8.66 -149.53
N VAL A 400 40.65 -7.44 -149.96
CA VAL A 400 41.35 -7.12 -151.23
C VAL A 400 42.11 -5.75 -151.10
N PRO A 401 43.06 -5.36 -151.99
CA PRO A 401 44.28 -4.65 -151.54
C PRO A 401 44.71 -3.36 -152.28
N SER A 402 45.71 -2.68 -151.69
CA SER A 402 46.80 -1.85 -152.30
C SER A 402 46.48 -0.66 -153.24
N PRO A 403 46.62 0.60 -152.76
CA PRO A 403 46.61 1.83 -153.59
C PRO A 403 48.02 2.39 -153.98
N PRO A 404 48.14 3.33 -154.96
CA PRO A 404 49.42 3.59 -155.67
C PRO A 404 50.38 4.66 -155.09
N ARG A 405 51.62 4.62 -155.61
CA ARG A 405 52.87 5.30 -155.17
C ARG A 405 52.93 6.85 -155.13
N PHE A 406 51.83 7.58 -155.24
CA PHE A 406 51.84 9.04 -155.01
C PHE A 406 51.57 9.40 -153.53
N LEU A 407 50.86 8.55 -152.80
CA LEU A 407 50.45 8.77 -151.41
C LEU A 407 51.64 8.85 -150.42
N THR A 408 52.74 8.15 -150.68
CA THR A 408 53.92 8.14 -149.79
C THR A 408 54.59 9.51 -149.63
N ARG A 409 54.45 10.43 -150.60
CA ARG A 409 54.93 11.83 -150.48
C ARG A 409 53.97 12.73 -149.68
N MET A 410 52.78 12.22 -149.38
CA MET A 410 51.76 12.85 -148.53
C MET A 410 51.85 12.32 -147.10
N GLU A 411 52.01 11.00 -146.93
CA GLU A 411 52.21 10.34 -145.62
C GLU A 411 53.43 10.89 -144.87
N ALA A 412 54.59 11.02 -145.54
CA ALA A 412 55.78 11.62 -144.94
C ALA A 412 55.54 13.05 -144.39
N ARG A 413 54.57 13.78 -144.96
CA ARG A 413 54.16 15.13 -144.50
C ARG A 413 53.10 15.08 -143.38
N ALA A 414 52.36 13.98 -143.25
CA ALA A 414 51.43 13.72 -142.16
C ALA A 414 52.13 13.21 -140.90
N GLU A 415 53.10 12.30 -141.02
CA GLU A 415 53.85 11.74 -139.88
C GLU A 415 54.67 12.81 -139.15
N ALA A 416 55.27 13.76 -139.87
CA ALA A 416 55.95 14.91 -139.29
C ALA A 416 55.04 15.77 -138.39
N ARG A 417 53.74 15.87 -138.71
CA ARG A 417 52.73 16.50 -137.82
C ARG A 417 52.36 15.59 -136.65
N LYS A 418 52.18 14.29 -136.90
CA LYS A 418 51.77 13.29 -135.90
C LYS A 418 52.78 13.15 -134.75
N ASN A 419 54.07 13.11 -135.07
CA ASN A 419 55.16 13.00 -134.08
C ASN A 419 55.28 14.25 -133.20
N ARG A 420 54.99 15.45 -133.76
CA ARG A 420 54.97 16.71 -133.00
C ARG A 420 53.76 16.86 -132.06
N ILE A 421 52.75 16.01 -132.20
CA ILE A 421 51.59 15.93 -131.29
C ILE A 421 51.89 14.97 -130.15
N LYS A 422 52.35 13.73 -130.44
CA LYS A 422 52.75 12.73 -129.43
C LYS A 422 53.66 13.29 -128.33
N LEU A 423 54.73 14.00 -128.73
CA LEU A 423 55.70 14.59 -127.79
C LEU A 423 55.09 15.63 -126.82
N ARG A 424 53.94 16.23 -127.13
CA ARG A 424 53.19 17.10 -126.21
C ARG A 424 52.22 16.33 -125.32
N GLU A 425 51.70 15.20 -125.79
CA GLU A 425 50.78 14.34 -125.05
C GLU A 425 51.52 13.53 -123.98
N GLU A 426 52.67 12.93 -124.33
CA GLU A 426 53.54 12.22 -123.39
C GLU A 426 54.06 13.15 -122.27
N MET A 427 54.43 14.39 -122.60
CA MET A 427 54.82 15.43 -121.62
C MET A 427 53.67 15.91 -120.73
N ARG A 428 52.41 15.74 -121.14
CA ARG A 428 51.23 16.02 -120.29
C ARG A 428 50.89 14.82 -119.41
N GLN A 429 50.96 13.60 -119.95
CA GLN A 429 50.69 12.38 -119.21
C GLN A 429 51.69 12.16 -118.07
N ARG A 430 53.01 12.35 -118.31
CA ARG A 430 54.01 12.21 -117.23
C ARG A 430 53.78 13.16 -116.06
N LYS A 431 53.36 14.41 -116.32
CA LYS A 431 53.01 15.36 -115.24
C LYS A 431 51.80 14.89 -114.44
N LEU A 432 50.74 14.44 -115.11
CA LEU A 432 49.54 13.89 -114.46
C LEU A 432 49.83 12.59 -113.68
N GLU A 433 50.78 11.77 -114.13
CA GLU A 433 51.22 10.58 -113.37
C GLU A 433 52.05 10.95 -112.13
N ASP A 434 52.99 11.89 -112.23
CA ASP A 434 53.79 12.32 -111.08
C ASP A 434 52.96 13.12 -110.05
N GLU A 435 51.96 13.87 -110.50
CA GLU A 435 50.94 14.49 -109.64
C GLU A 435 50.11 13.43 -108.91
N ARG A 436 49.58 12.42 -109.63
CA ARG A 436 48.84 11.29 -109.02
C ARG A 436 49.67 10.46 -108.06
N ARG A 437 50.96 10.21 -108.36
CA ARG A 437 51.87 9.49 -107.45
C ARG A 437 52.11 10.26 -106.15
N LYS A 438 52.24 11.58 -106.21
CA LYS A 438 52.34 12.45 -105.02
C LYS A 438 51.02 12.47 -104.24
N GLU A 439 49.88 12.55 -104.92
CA GLU A 439 48.56 12.48 -104.27
C GLU A 439 48.32 11.11 -103.60
N GLU A 440 48.72 10.00 -104.23
CA GLU A 440 48.65 8.66 -103.63
C GLU A 440 49.57 8.50 -102.42
N ILE A 441 50.81 9.02 -102.47
CA ILE A 441 51.73 8.98 -101.32
C ILE A 441 51.15 9.82 -100.17
N ALA A 442 50.71 11.06 -100.44
CA ALA A 442 50.09 11.92 -99.45
C ALA A 442 48.82 11.29 -98.84
N ARG A 443 47.95 10.67 -99.66
CA ARG A 443 46.78 9.94 -99.15
C ARG A 443 47.15 8.72 -98.31
N ARG A 444 48.21 7.97 -98.65
CA ARG A 444 48.68 6.82 -97.86
C ARG A 444 49.31 7.25 -96.54
N GLU A 445 50.03 8.38 -96.52
CA GLU A 445 50.57 8.98 -95.31
C GLU A 445 49.45 9.54 -94.41
N GLU A 446 48.52 10.31 -94.97
CA GLU A 446 47.33 10.81 -94.27
C GLU A 446 46.47 9.64 -93.73
N GLU A 447 46.28 8.56 -94.50
CA GLU A 447 45.55 7.38 -94.01
C GLU A 447 46.33 6.66 -92.89
N GLN A 448 47.67 6.59 -92.95
CA GLN A 448 48.46 6.08 -91.83
C GLN A 448 48.35 6.96 -90.58
N GLU A 449 48.37 8.29 -90.71
CA GLU A 449 48.18 9.20 -89.57
C GLU A 449 46.76 9.14 -89.01
N ARG A 450 45.74 9.06 -89.87
CA ARG A 450 44.34 8.81 -89.47
C ARG A 450 44.22 7.45 -88.74
N ARG A 451 44.89 6.40 -89.20
CA ARG A 451 44.93 5.08 -88.53
C ARG A 451 45.70 5.11 -87.20
N ARG A 452 46.81 5.85 -87.10
CA ARG A 452 47.59 6.02 -85.85
C ARG A 452 46.80 6.82 -84.81
N SER A 453 46.29 7.99 -85.19
CA SER A 453 45.45 8.84 -84.31
C SER A 453 44.16 8.15 -83.88
N GLN A 454 43.52 7.33 -84.72
CA GLN A 454 42.41 6.47 -84.30
C GLN A 454 42.83 5.41 -83.27
N GLN A 455 43.99 4.76 -83.44
CA GLN A 455 44.51 3.81 -82.45
C GLN A 455 44.87 4.50 -81.13
N GLU A 456 45.41 5.71 -81.16
CA GLU A 456 45.73 6.50 -79.97
C GLU A 456 44.47 7.02 -79.27
N ALA A 457 43.47 7.51 -80.02
CA ALA A 457 42.16 7.86 -79.50
C ALA A 457 41.46 6.65 -78.85
N LEU A 458 41.56 5.45 -79.46
CA LEU A 458 41.04 4.21 -78.88
C LEU A 458 41.81 3.79 -77.61
N ARG A 459 43.15 3.98 -77.56
CA ARG A 459 43.96 3.73 -76.35
C ARG A 459 43.63 4.72 -75.23
N GLY A 460 43.48 6.01 -75.54
CA GLY A 460 43.05 7.05 -74.61
C GLY A 460 41.63 6.81 -74.09
N ALA A 461 40.69 6.46 -74.97
CA ALA A 461 39.32 6.11 -74.60
C ALA A 461 39.23 4.83 -73.75
N ARG A 462 40.14 3.86 -73.92
CA ARG A 462 40.26 2.69 -73.03
C ARG A 462 40.77 3.10 -71.65
N ARG A 463 41.89 3.81 -71.54
CA ARG A 463 42.42 4.34 -70.27
C ARG A 463 41.37 5.15 -69.50
N LEU A 464 40.67 6.07 -70.17
CA LEU A 464 39.62 6.88 -69.56
C LEU A 464 38.40 6.06 -69.10
N ARG A 465 38.09 4.92 -69.74
CA ARG A 465 37.06 3.99 -69.26
C ARG A 465 37.55 3.21 -68.05
N GLU A 466 38.77 2.67 -68.11
CA GLU A 466 39.42 1.94 -67.02
C GLU A 466 39.55 2.81 -65.75
N GLU A 467 39.96 4.08 -65.89
CA GLU A 467 39.98 5.06 -64.80
C GLU A 467 38.59 5.31 -64.21
N ARG A 468 37.57 5.51 -65.05
CA ARG A 468 36.16 5.67 -64.61
C ARG A 468 35.58 4.40 -63.99
N GLU A 469 36.08 3.22 -64.33
CA GLU A 469 35.69 1.95 -63.74
C GLU A 469 36.37 1.73 -62.40
N GLN A 470 37.65 2.08 -62.27
CA GLN A 470 38.34 2.12 -60.98
C GLN A 470 37.75 3.16 -60.03
N GLN A 471 37.37 4.35 -60.52
CA GLN A 471 36.68 5.36 -59.71
C GLN A 471 35.34 4.83 -59.20
N ARG A 472 34.48 4.32 -60.08
CA ARG A 472 33.20 3.70 -59.70
C ARG A 472 33.37 2.51 -58.76
N ALA A 473 34.40 1.69 -58.92
CA ALA A 473 34.70 0.58 -58.00
C ALA A 473 35.09 1.10 -56.59
N ARG A 474 35.96 2.12 -56.51
CA ARG A 474 36.35 2.77 -55.24
C ARG A 474 35.15 3.45 -54.56
N GLU A 475 34.26 4.06 -55.32
CA GLU A 475 33.00 4.64 -54.83
C GLU A 475 32.05 3.57 -54.30
N ILE A 476 31.83 2.48 -55.05
CA ILE A 476 31.03 1.33 -54.62
C ILE A 476 31.59 0.71 -53.33
N GLU A 477 32.91 0.62 -53.20
CA GLU A 477 33.55 0.19 -51.95
C GLU A 477 33.35 1.19 -50.80
N ARG A 478 33.50 2.50 -51.04
CA ARG A 478 33.20 3.53 -50.02
C ARG A 478 31.75 3.42 -49.56
N CYS A 479 30.79 3.29 -50.48
CA CYS A 479 29.39 3.08 -50.17
C CYS A 479 29.13 1.77 -49.41
N LYS A 480 29.76 0.65 -49.78
CA LYS A 480 29.66 -0.62 -49.03
C LYS A 480 30.17 -0.47 -47.59
N ARG A 481 31.32 0.19 -47.39
CA ARG A 481 31.91 0.44 -46.06
C ARG A 481 31.02 1.35 -45.20
N LEU A 482 30.49 2.44 -45.78
CA LEU A 482 29.57 3.36 -45.11
C LEU A 482 28.22 2.70 -44.78
N ASN A 483 27.66 1.90 -45.69
CA ASN A 483 26.43 1.15 -45.44
C ASN A 483 26.62 0.10 -44.33
N ALA A 484 27.75 -0.61 -44.29
CA ALA A 484 28.04 -1.54 -43.21
C ALA A 484 28.18 -0.84 -41.84
N MET A 485 28.78 0.35 -41.80
CA MET A 485 28.84 1.19 -40.61
C MET A 485 27.45 1.67 -40.18
N ALA A 486 26.61 2.10 -41.14
CA ALA A 486 25.22 2.49 -40.89
C ALA A 486 24.36 1.32 -40.39
N ASP A 487 24.54 0.11 -40.92
CA ASP A 487 23.87 -1.11 -40.44
C ASP A 487 24.26 -1.45 -39.00
N VAL A 488 25.54 -1.31 -38.63
CA VAL A 488 26.00 -1.54 -37.25
C VAL A 488 25.45 -0.46 -36.30
N PHE A 489 25.48 0.82 -36.71
CA PHE A 489 24.82 1.91 -35.98
C PHE A 489 23.33 1.62 -35.78
N TYR A 490 22.63 1.24 -36.85
CA TYR A 490 21.19 0.97 -36.84
C TYR A 490 20.83 -0.19 -35.92
N ARG A 491 21.59 -1.29 -35.95
CA ARG A 491 21.40 -2.42 -35.02
C ARG A 491 21.65 -2.02 -33.56
N LYS A 492 22.70 -1.25 -33.27
CA LYS A 492 22.95 -0.69 -31.93
C LYS A 492 21.81 0.22 -31.47
N HIS A 493 21.36 1.14 -32.32
CA HIS A 493 20.26 2.06 -32.02
C HIS A 493 18.94 1.31 -31.77
N LEU A 494 18.58 0.35 -32.64
CA LEU A 494 17.36 -0.45 -32.46
C LEU A 494 17.37 -1.21 -31.12
N LEU A 495 18.47 -1.89 -30.81
CA LEU A 495 18.65 -2.60 -29.55
C LEU A 495 18.49 -1.64 -28.37
N ARG A 496 19.19 -0.50 -28.38
CA ARG A 496 19.11 0.52 -27.33
C ARG A 496 17.69 1.05 -27.12
N ARG A 497 17.09 1.60 -28.18
CA ARG A 497 15.86 2.41 -28.13
C ARG A 497 14.58 1.58 -28.06
N TYR A 498 14.53 0.40 -28.67
CA TYR A 498 13.32 -0.42 -28.79
C TYR A 498 13.33 -1.71 -27.97
N ILE A 499 14.47 -2.10 -27.38
CA ILE A 499 14.58 -3.30 -26.55
C ILE A 499 15.07 -2.94 -25.14
N MET A 500 16.23 -2.30 -25.02
CA MET A 500 16.86 -2.01 -23.72
C MET A 500 16.09 -0.96 -22.92
N GLU A 501 15.79 0.22 -23.51
CA GLU A 501 15.04 1.29 -22.82
C GLU A 501 13.65 0.84 -22.32
N PRO A 502 12.79 0.16 -23.13
CA PRO A 502 11.52 -0.39 -22.64
C PRO A 502 11.67 -1.48 -21.57
N PHE A 503 12.73 -2.31 -21.66
CA PHE A 503 12.96 -3.37 -20.66
C PHE A 503 13.50 -2.82 -19.33
N ILE A 504 14.36 -1.80 -19.36
CA ILE A 504 14.79 -1.06 -18.17
C ILE A 504 13.57 -0.45 -17.46
N ALA A 505 12.71 0.26 -18.21
CA ALA A 505 11.47 0.81 -17.68
C ALA A 505 10.52 -0.26 -17.12
N LEU A 506 10.44 -1.45 -17.75
CA LEU A 506 9.66 -2.59 -17.25
C LEU A 506 10.21 -3.13 -15.92
N VAL A 507 11.54 -3.25 -15.79
CA VAL A 507 12.22 -3.68 -14.56
C VAL A 507 12.05 -2.64 -13.45
N GLU A 508 12.10 -1.35 -13.78
CA GLU A 508 11.81 -0.26 -12.84
C GLU A 508 10.36 -0.30 -12.38
N MET A 509 9.38 -0.34 -13.29
CA MET A 509 7.96 -0.49 -12.95
C MET A 509 7.67 -1.73 -12.10
N LYS A 510 8.37 -2.85 -12.34
CA LYS A 510 8.29 -4.06 -11.51
C LYS A 510 8.81 -3.79 -10.10
N ASN A 511 10.00 -3.21 -9.98
CA ASN A 511 10.65 -2.95 -8.69
C ASN A 511 9.86 -1.90 -7.88
N ASP A 512 9.32 -0.86 -8.54
CA ASP A 512 8.41 0.12 -7.98
C ASP A 512 7.14 -0.53 -7.41
N ARG A 513 6.51 -1.43 -8.18
CA ARG A 513 5.31 -2.17 -7.75
C ARG A 513 5.62 -3.10 -6.57
N MET A 514 6.78 -3.77 -6.59
CA MET A 514 7.25 -4.58 -5.48
C MET A 514 7.51 -3.74 -4.22
N SER A 515 8.13 -2.57 -4.36
CA SER A 515 8.38 -1.64 -3.24
C SER A 515 7.07 -1.13 -2.66
N LYS A 516 6.16 -0.61 -3.51
CA LYS A 516 4.81 -0.14 -3.11
C LYS A 516 3.98 -1.25 -2.46
N ALA A 517 4.10 -2.51 -2.90
CA ALA A 517 3.45 -3.65 -2.27
C ALA A 517 4.06 -4.02 -0.91
N LYS A 518 5.40 -3.99 -0.78
CA LYS A 518 6.11 -4.18 0.49
C LYS A 518 5.73 -3.09 1.50
N ASP A 519 5.83 -1.83 1.11
CA ASP A 519 5.40 -0.67 1.89
C ASP A 519 3.96 -0.80 2.38
N HIS A 520 3.04 -1.18 1.50
CA HIS A 520 1.65 -1.41 1.86
C HIS A 520 1.50 -2.54 2.89
N TYR A 521 2.17 -3.68 2.67
CA TYR A 521 2.17 -4.80 3.60
C TYR A 521 2.74 -4.42 4.98
N GLU A 522 3.87 -3.73 5.03
CA GLU A 522 4.50 -3.28 6.28
C GLU A 522 3.61 -2.27 7.02
N ARG A 523 3.02 -1.29 6.32
CA ARG A 523 2.05 -0.33 6.90
C ARG A 523 0.79 -1.03 7.42
N CYS A 524 0.26 -2.03 6.71
CA CYS A 524 -0.87 -2.84 7.16
C CYS A 524 -0.53 -3.67 8.41
N LEU A 525 0.61 -4.37 8.40
CA LEU A 525 1.08 -5.19 9.51
C LEU A 525 1.34 -4.34 10.76
N LEU A 526 2.00 -3.19 10.60
CA LEU A 526 2.19 -2.22 11.67
C LEU A 526 0.84 -1.71 12.20
N ARG A 527 -0.10 -1.32 11.31
CA ARG A 527 -1.44 -0.86 11.72
C ARG A 527 -2.20 -1.93 12.51
N GLU A 528 -2.17 -3.19 12.09
CA GLU A 528 -2.76 -4.29 12.85
C GLU A 528 -2.09 -4.49 14.21
N ALA A 529 -0.74 -4.46 14.25
CA ALA A 529 0.01 -4.62 15.49
C ALA A 529 -0.27 -3.47 16.48
N PHE A 530 -0.25 -2.22 16.02
CA PHE A 530 -0.59 -1.04 16.84
C PHE A 530 -2.05 -1.06 17.30
N VAL A 531 -3.00 -1.49 16.47
CA VAL A 531 -4.41 -1.63 16.89
C VAL A 531 -4.57 -2.71 17.96
N ARG A 532 -3.96 -3.90 17.77
CA ARG A 532 -4.01 -4.98 18.77
C ARG A 532 -3.32 -4.57 20.08
N TRP A 533 -2.14 -3.96 20.00
CA TRP A 533 -1.40 -3.48 21.17
C TRP A 533 -2.14 -2.35 21.91
N LYS A 534 -2.75 -1.41 21.19
CA LYS A 534 -3.60 -0.37 21.76
C LYS A 534 -4.78 -1.00 22.52
N MET A 535 -5.55 -1.87 21.87
CA MET A 535 -6.71 -2.52 22.48
C MET A 535 -6.35 -3.31 23.74
N GLU A 536 -5.26 -4.07 23.72
CA GLU A 536 -4.78 -4.79 24.91
C GLU A 536 -4.30 -3.84 26.00
N THR A 537 -3.58 -2.77 25.66
CA THR A 537 -3.11 -1.77 26.63
C THR A 537 -4.27 -1.01 27.28
N GLU A 538 -5.30 -0.65 26.50
CA GLU A 538 -6.53 -0.04 27.01
C GLU A 538 -7.30 -1.01 27.90
N HIS A 539 -7.41 -2.29 27.54
CA HIS A 539 -8.05 -3.32 28.35
C HIS A 539 -7.32 -3.57 29.68
N GLN A 540 -5.99 -3.71 29.66
CA GLN A 540 -5.17 -3.87 30.87
C GLN A 540 -5.25 -2.63 31.78
N ASN A 541 -5.31 -1.43 31.21
CA ASN A 541 -5.49 -0.19 31.98
C ASN A 541 -6.90 -0.06 32.57
N GLN A 542 -7.94 -0.52 31.87
CA GLN A 542 -9.30 -0.62 32.41
C GLN A 542 -9.33 -1.57 33.62
N ILE A 543 -8.81 -2.80 33.48
CA ILE A 543 -8.72 -3.77 34.59
C ILE A 543 -7.98 -3.19 35.80
N ARG A 544 -6.84 -2.51 35.57
CA ARG A 544 -6.06 -1.85 36.64
C ARG A 544 -6.85 -0.72 37.31
N THR A 545 -7.59 0.07 36.54
CA THR A 545 -8.44 1.15 37.06
C THR A 545 -9.62 0.61 37.87
N GLU A 546 -10.32 -0.42 37.37
CA GLU A 546 -11.39 -1.11 38.09
C GLU A 546 -10.90 -1.74 39.40
N LEU A 547 -9.72 -2.37 39.38
CA LEU A 547 -9.09 -2.93 40.58
C LEU A 547 -8.70 -1.83 41.59
N ALA A 548 -8.14 -0.71 41.11
CA ALA A 548 -7.79 0.43 41.97
C ALA A 548 -9.04 1.06 42.61
N VAL A 549 -10.12 1.26 41.84
CA VAL A 549 -11.40 1.81 42.34
C VAL A 549 -12.07 0.84 43.32
N THR A 550 -12.10 -0.46 43.04
CA THR A 550 -12.72 -1.44 43.95
C THR A 550 -11.93 -1.61 45.25
N LEU A 551 -10.59 -1.59 45.20
CA LEU A 551 -9.75 -1.57 46.41
C LEU A 551 -9.89 -0.27 47.20
N TYR A 552 -9.92 0.89 46.53
CA TYR A 552 -10.16 2.18 47.17
C TYR A 552 -11.51 2.20 47.89
N ASN A 553 -12.59 1.82 47.20
CA ASN A 553 -13.94 1.76 47.78
C ASN A 553 -14.01 0.77 48.94
N ARG A 554 -13.38 -0.41 48.84
CA ARG A 554 -13.32 -1.39 49.93
C ARG A 554 -12.62 -0.81 51.16
N ASN A 555 -11.49 -0.14 50.96
CA ASN A 555 -10.71 0.45 52.06
C ASN A 555 -11.47 1.64 52.68
N LEU A 556 -12.09 2.50 51.87
CA LEU A 556 -12.93 3.61 52.34
C LEU A 556 -14.11 3.12 53.20
N LEU A 557 -14.81 2.07 52.76
CA LEU A 557 -15.86 1.43 53.55
C LEU A 557 -15.33 0.79 54.85
N TRP A 558 -14.12 0.21 54.82
CA TRP A 558 -13.49 -0.35 56.02
C TRP A 558 -13.12 0.73 57.05
N TYR A 559 -12.55 1.87 56.61
CA TYR A 559 -12.30 3.01 57.49
C TYR A 559 -13.60 3.59 58.04
N ALA A 560 -14.62 3.82 57.20
CA ALA A 560 -15.91 4.34 57.65
C ALA A 560 -16.60 3.41 58.67
N LEU A 561 -16.54 2.09 58.46
CA LEU A 561 -17.07 1.09 59.39
C LEU A 561 -16.26 0.99 60.69
N ARG A 562 -14.94 1.25 60.65
CA ARG A 562 -14.08 1.35 61.82
C ARG A 562 -14.44 2.57 62.66
N GLU A 563 -14.46 3.76 62.06
CA GLU A 563 -14.78 4.99 62.80
C GLU A 563 -16.21 4.98 63.34
N TRP A 564 -17.19 4.47 62.57
CA TRP A 564 -18.56 4.29 63.07
C TRP A 564 -18.64 3.30 64.24
N ARG A 565 -17.83 2.23 64.24
CA ARG A 565 -17.76 1.28 65.35
C ARG A 565 -17.15 1.90 66.61
N GLU A 566 -16.09 2.69 66.48
CA GLU A 566 -15.50 3.37 67.63
C GLU A 566 -16.41 4.49 68.16
N ALA A 567 -17.07 5.25 67.28
CA ALA A 567 -18.11 6.22 67.67
C ALA A 567 -19.30 5.54 68.39
N ALA A 568 -19.73 4.35 67.95
CA ALA A 568 -20.79 3.59 68.61
C ALA A 568 -20.35 3.01 69.97
N LYS A 569 -19.08 2.64 70.13
CA LYS A 569 -18.50 2.29 71.44
C LYS A 569 -18.41 3.49 72.38
N GLU A 570 -18.01 4.65 71.86
CA GLU A 570 -17.95 5.91 72.62
C GLU A 570 -19.34 6.29 73.11
N ALA A 571 -20.34 6.34 72.23
CA ALA A 571 -21.72 6.62 72.59
C ALA A 571 -22.25 5.70 73.72
N ARG A 572 -21.94 4.39 73.68
CA ARG A 572 -22.30 3.45 74.75
C ARG A 572 -21.57 3.71 76.07
N ARG A 573 -20.30 4.11 76.03
CA ARG A 573 -19.53 4.48 77.24
C ARG A 573 -20.07 5.77 77.85
N GLN A 574 -20.38 6.77 77.03
CA GLN A 574 -21.05 8.01 77.47
C GLN A 574 -22.45 7.72 78.04
N GLU A 575 -23.22 6.82 77.42
CA GLU A 575 -24.53 6.39 77.93
C GLU A 575 -24.41 5.71 79.31
N GLN A 576 -23.42 4.82 79.49
CA GLN A 576 -23.19 4.19 80.80
C GLN A 576 -22.82 5.23 81.87
N VAL A 577 -21.87 6.13 81.58
CA VAL A 577 -21.49 7.21 82.50
C VAL A 577 -22.68 8.12 82.85
N ALA A 578 -23.56 8.41 81.88
CA ALA A 578 -24.78 9.18 82.12
C ALA A 578 -25.78 8.44 83.05
N ARG A 579 -25.93 7.12 82.90
CA ARG A 579 -26.72 6.27 83.80
C ARG A 579 -26.13 6.26 85.21
N ASP A 580 -24.84 5.92 85.34
CA ASP A 580 -24.11 5.86 86.61
C ASP A 580 -24.19 7.18 87.38
N PHE A 581 -24.03 8.32 86.67
CA PHE A 581 -24.18 9.66 87.26
C PHE A 581 -25.62 9.95 87.69
N SER A 582 -26.62 9.50 86.93
CA SER A 582 -28.02 9.66 87.29
C SER A 582 -28.42 8.83 88.52
N ASP A 583 -27.91 7.59 88.62
CA ASP A 583 -28.13 6.70 89.76
C ASP A 583 -27.41 7.20 91.01
N MET A 584 -26.15 7.62 90.90
CA MET A 584 -25.41 8.26 92.00
C MET A 584 -26.16 9.50 92.52
N ARG A 585 -26.70 10.33 91.62
CA ARG A 585 -27.45 11.54 91.98
C ARG A 585 -28.85 11.23 92.55
N LEU A 586 -29.47 10.12 92.15
CA LEU A 586 -30.72 9.62 92.74
C LEU A 586 -30.47 9.05 94.15
N GLN A 587 -29.47 8.18 94.30
CA GLN A 587 -29.05 7.64 95.59
C GLN A 587 -28.71 8.75 96.57
N SER A 588 -27.92 9.76 96.15
CA SER A 588 -27.58 10.92 96.96
C SER A 588 -28.83 11.64 97.49
N LYS A 589 -29.83 11.92 96.63
CA LYS A 589 -31.13 12.48 97.05
C LYS A 589 -31.85 11.57 98.06
N CYS A 590 -31.94 10.28 97.79
CA CYS A 590 -32.61 9.31 98.66
C CYS A 590 -31.93 9.23 100.05
N PHE A 591 -30.61 9.18 100.11
CA PHE A 591 -29.85 9.22 101.37
C PHE A 591 -30.03 10.56 102.11
N THR A 592 -30.09 11.70 101.41
CA THR A 592 -30.39 13.00 102.03
C THR A 592 -31.78 13.02 102.65
N LEU A 593 -32.81 12.59 101.91
CA LEU A 593 -34.19 12.51 102.42
C LEU A 593 -34.31 11.52 103.58
N TRP A 594 -33.69 10.34 103.49
CA TRP A 594 -33.69 9.35 104.57
C TRP A 594 -32.95 9.86 105.82
N LYS A 595 -31.83 10.57 105.67
CA LYS A 595 -31.14 11.24 106.78
C LYS A 595 -32.04 12.27 107.46
N ILE A 596 -32.72 13.12 106.69
CA ILE A 596 -33.67 14.12 107.21
C ILE A 596 -34.78 13.40 108.00
N ARG A 597 -35.47 12.43 107.38
CA ARG A 597 -36.59 11.71 108.02
C ARG A 597 -36.16 10.91 109.26
N THR A 598 -34.93 10.39 109.29
CA THR A 598 -34.37 9.72 110.47
C THR A 598 -34.05 10.70 111.60
N MET A 599 -33.63 11.93 111.28
CA MET A 599 -33.42 12.99 112.29
C MET A 599 -34.75 13.51 112.83
N GLU A 600 -35.77 13.69 111.98
CA GLU A 600 -37.15 14.00 112.39
C GLU A 600 -37.67 12.95 113.38
N TYR A 601 -37.62 11.66 113.01
CA TYR A 601 -38.10 10.57 113.88
C TYR A 601 -37.31 10.47 115.20
N LYS A 602 -35.99 10.74 115.19
CA LYS A 602 -35.20 10.83 116.43
C LYS A 602 -35.61 12.01 117.30
N ALA A 603 -35.90 13.18 116.71
CA ALA A 603 -36.36 14.35 117.47
C ALA A 603 -37.77 14.13 118.05
N GLU A 604 -38.68 13.52 117.29
CA GLU A 604 -40.02 13.13 117.74
C GLU A 604 -39.95 12.07 118.85
N ARG A 605 -39.12 11.03 118.70
CA ARG A 605 -38.86 10.06 119.77
C ARG A 605 -38.32 10.72 121.03
N LEU A 606 -37.32 11.60 120.92
CA LEU A 606 -36.76 12.32 122.08
C LEU A 606 -37.78 13.25 122.74
N LYS A 607 -38.69 13.86 121.98
CA LYS A 607 -39.82 14.62 122.53
C LYS A 607 -40.78 13.72 123.31
N ASN A 608 -41.12 12.56 122.76
CA ASN A 608 -42.01 11.60 123.41
C ASN A 608 -41.38 10.96 124.66
N GLU A 609 -40.07 10.71 124.66
CA GLU A 609 -39.32 10.24 125.85
C GLU A 609 -39.24 11.30 126.96
N ARG A 610 -39.18 12.59 126.60
CA ARG A 610 -39.28 13.71 127.57
C ARG A 610 -40.69 13.77 128.18
N LEU A 611 -41.73 13.82 127.35
CA LEU A 611 -43.13 13.83 127.81
C LEU A 611 -43.47 12.63 128.69
N ALA A 612 -42.97 11.43 128.34
CA ALA A 612 -43.15 10.23 129.14
C ALA A 612 -42.42 10.30 130.50
N ARG A 613 -41.24 10.94 130.56
CA ARG A 613 -40.50 11.19 131.81
C ARG A 613 -41.20 12.23 132.67
N GLU A 614 -41.62 13.35 132.08
CA GLU A 614 -42.34 14.44 132.74
C GLU A 614 -43.63 13.89 133.39
N HIS A 615 -44.45 13.15 132.64
CA HIS A 615 -45.64 12.47 133.17
C HIS A 615 -45.32 11.41 134.24
N TYR A 616 -44.20 10.67 134.12
CA TYR A 616 -43.77 9.75 135.16
C TYR A 616 -43.36 10.49 136.45
N GLU A 617 -42.62 11.60 136.34
CA GLU A 617 -42.26 12.45 137.47
C GLU A 617 -43.47 13.10 138.11
N GLU A 618 -44.43 13.61 137.34
CA GLU A 618 -45.70 14.13 137.86
C GLU A 618 -46.47 13.04 138.62
N ARG A 619 -46.62 11.86 138.02
CA ARG A 619 -47.27 10.71 138.68
C ARG A 619 -46.54 10.28 139.95
N LEU A 620 -45.21 10.37 139.97
CA LEU A 620 -44.38 10.02 141.12
C LEU A 620 -44.49 11.07 142.23
N ARG A 621 -44.43 12.36 141.89
CA ARG A 621 -44.69 13.49 142.80
C ARG A 621 -46.11 13.38 143.38
N SER A 622 -47.12 13.11 142.56
CA SER A 622 -48.49 12.86 143.01
C SER A 622 -48.60 11.65 143.93
N ARG A 623 -47.87 10.56 143.66
CA ARG A 623 -47.84 9.37 144.54
C ARG A 623 -47.24 9.70 145.91
N TYR A 624 -46.07 10.34 145.94
CA TYR A 624 -45.40 10.71 147.19
C TYR A 624 -46.18 11.77 147.97
N PHE A 625 -46.76 12.78 147.30
CA PHE A 625 -47.63 13.78 147.94
C PHE A 625 -48.88 13.15 148.55
N ASN A 626 -49.53 12.19 147.87
CA ASN A 626 -50.64 11.44 148.45
C ASN A 626 -50.21 10.54 149.61
N MET A 627 -48.99 10.00 149.60
CA MET A 627 -48.44 9.22 150.70
C MET A 627 -48.15 10.12 151.92
N TRP A 628 -47.53 11.28 151.70
CA TRP A 628 -47.29 12.31 152.72
C TRP A 628 -48.60 12.86 153.31
N LYS A 629 -49.62 13.10 152.48
CA LYS A 629 -50.97 13.50 152.94
C LYS A 629 -51.67 12.41 153.77
N ARG A 630 -51.30 11.14 153.61
CA ARG A 630 -51.77 10.02 154.46
C ARG A 630 -50.91 9.85 155.71
N TYR A 631 -49.63 10.18 155.66
CA TYR A 631 -48.64 9.93 156.72
C TYR A 631 -49.10 10.38 158.12
N PRO A 632 -49.67 11.59 158.36
CA PRO A 632 -50.18 11.97 159.69
C PRO A 632 -51.21 11.03 160.31
N LYS A 633 -51.96 10.26 159.50
CA LYS A 633 -52.91 9.24 159.99
C LYS A 633 -52.25 7.93 160.40
N ILE A 634 -51.08 7.63 159.84
CA ILE A 634 -50.35 6.36 160.01
C ILE A 634 -49.16 6.54 160.99
N VAL A 635 -48.67 7.77 161.18
CA VAL A 635 -47.68 8.14 162.19
C VAL A 635 -47.99 7.63 163.60
N PRO A 636 -49.22 7.75 164.17
CA PRO A 636 -49.50 7.20 165.50
C PRO A 636 -49.30 5.67 165.51
N ASP A 637 -49.86 4.95 164.54
CA ASP A 637 -49.75 3.49 164.44
C ASP A 637 -48.30 3.02 164.26
N ILE A 638 -47.52 3.73 163.44
CA ILE A 638 -46.07 3.47 163.26
C ILE A 638 -45.34 3.70 164.58
N LYS A 639 -45.54 4.84 165.23
CA LYS A 639 -44.91 5.16 166.53
C LYS A 639 -45.33 4.19 167.64
N GLU A 640 -46.56 3.68 167.61
CA GLU A 640 -47.01 2.69 168.58
C GLU A 640 -46.41 1.31 168.29
N SER A 641 -46.36 0.89 167.02
CA SER A 641 -45.62 -0.33 166.62
C SER A 641 -44.12 -0.25 166.96
N GLU A 642 -43.56 0.96 167.00
CA GLU A 642 -42.16 1.24 167.31
C GLU A 642 -41.92 1.29 168.81
N ARG A 643 -42.83 1.89 169.58
CA ARG A 643 -42.89 1.77 171.06
C ARG A 643 -42.97 0.31 171.48
N ILE A 644 -43.91 -0.46 170.93
CA ILE A 644 -44.04 -1.90 171.19
C ILE A 644 -42.74 -2.63 170.84
N ARG A 645 -42.16 -2.37 169.66
CA ARG A 645 -40.85 -2.95 169.30
C ARG A 645 -39.73 -2.53 170.25
N ASN A 646 -39.76 -1.32 170.81
CA ASN A 646 -38.77 -0.85 171.77
C ASN A 646 -38.97 -1.43 173.18
N THR A 647 -40.20 -1.61 173.66
CA THR A 647 -40.43 -2.35 174.91
C THR A 647 -40.04 -3.83 174.78
N TRP A 648 -40.23 -4.46 173.61
CA TRP A 648 -39.65 -5.78 173.33
C TRP A 648 -38.11 -5.76 173.32
N ARG A 649 -37.46 -4.71 172.79
CA ARG A 649 -36.00 -4.55 172.86
C ARG A 649 -35.51 -4.39 174.30
N GLU A 650 -36.20 -3.59 175.11
CA GLU A 650 -35.90 -3.36 176.52
C GLU A 650 -36.05 -4.65 177.34
N ILE A 651 -37.15 -5.39 177.21
CA ILE A 651 -37.36 -6.70 177.86
C ILE A 651 -36.27 -7.70 177.47
N VAL A 652 -35.88 -7.76 176.19
CA VAL A 652 -34.79 -8.64 175.73
C VAL A 652 -33.44 -8.23 176.34
N GLN A 653 -33.21 -6.93 176.56
CA GLN A 653 -31.99 -6.39 177.16
C GLN A 653 -31.96 -6.55 178.69
N GLU A 654 -33.11 -6.61 179.38
CA GLU A 654 -33.20 -7.03 180.78
C GLU A 654 -32.90 -8.53 180.95
N VAL A 655 -33.45 -9.38 180.06
CA VAL A 655 -33.27 -10.84 180.11
C VAL A 655 -31.86 -11.26 179.66
N ILE A 656 -31.20 -10.48 178.79
CA ILE A 656 -29.84 -10.73 178.31
C ILE A 656 -29.04 -9.41 178.34
N PRO A 657 -28.35 -9.09 179.46
CA PRO A 657 -27.62 -7.83 179.62
C PRO A 657 -26.54 -7.56 178.55
N ASP A 658 -25.93 -8.61 178.01
CA ASP A 658 -24.90 -8.52 176.95
C ASP A 658 -25.49 -8.26 175.54
N PHE A 659 -26.82 -8.18 175.39
CA PHE A 659 -27.49 -7.97 174.11
C PHE A 659 -27.92 -6.52 173.94
N ASP A 660 -27.12 -5.72 173.23
CA ASP A 660 -27.51 -4.37 172.78
C ASP A 660 -28.32 -4.44 171.46
N PRO A 661 -29.63 -4.12 171.46
CA PRO A 661 -30.48 -4.19 170.27
C PRO A 661 -30.24 -3.08 169.24
N ARG A 662 -29.33 -2.12 169.52
CA ARG A 662 -28.96 -1.00 168.64
C ARG A 662 -27.68 -1.28 167.87
N GLN A 663 -26.72 -1.99 168.47
CA GLN A 663 -25.41 -2.27 167.85
C GLN A 663 -25.47 -3.25 166.66
N ARG A 664 -26.49 -4.10 166.56
CA ARG A 664 -26.70 -4.99 165.39
C ARG A 664 -27.84 -4.51 164.49
N GLY A 665 -27.57 -3.45 163.73
CA GLY A 665 -28.22 -3.25 162.44
C GLY A 665 -29.48 -2.36 162.41
N VAL A 666 -29.45 -1.22 163.11
CA VAL A 666 -30.18 -0.03 162.63
C VAL A 666 -29.21 1.14 162.58
N ILE A 667 -28.65 1.41 161.40
CA ILE A 667 -28.08 2.73 161.11
C ILE A 667 -29.28 3.67 161.04
N LEU A 668 -29.35 4.63 161.96
CA LEU A 668 -30.17 5.81 161.77
C LEU A 668 -29.39 6.73 160.84
N GLU A 669 -29.73 6.71 159.56
CA GLU A 669 -29.36 7.76 158.61
C GLU A 669 -30.25 8.98 158.89
N ASP A 670 -29.63 10.14 159.14
CA ASP A 670 -30.27 11.47 159.09
C ASP A 670 -30.32 11.98 157.62
#